data_AF-A0A969HW23-F1
#
_entry.id   AF-A0A969HW23-F1
#
_cell.length_a   1.000
_cell.length_b   1.000
_cell.length_c   1.000
_cell.angle_alpha   90.00
_cell.angle_beta   90.00
_cell.angle_gamma   90.00
#
_symmetry.space_group_name_H-M   'P 1'
#
loop_
_entity.id
_entity.type
_entity.pdbx_description
1 polymer ?
#
loop_
_entity_poly.entity_id
_entity_poly.type
_entity_poly.pdbx_seq_one_letter_code
_entity_poly.pdbx_strand_id
1 'polypeptide(L)'
;MHRSAVSFFVLLTLIVSMFAMPVPAPTVAGPVAPAQELLTAAQAIVSEPVVTNATELQTVVEPESDAAIALKPAGTYQGEGAEIVAFDPETNRLFSTDAGNGRVDIIDASDINNLTLVSSINLREIDPVYGGDQPNSVAVKNGLVAVAVAPTDIYSEPGKVALFDTDGTPITAVTVGFLPDMVTFTPDGNTVLVANEGEPNDDYSIDPPGSVSIVDVTNVPTVTVQTVGFDLDPSTGGLTRVNPVSVDPEFSLEPEYITVSPDGSTAYVTLQEENAVAVIDIATATLLEVAGLGFKNHNVGETGLDASNRDGIINIQNWPVRGMYQPDAIASFEIGGETYLVTANEGDSRDYDGYSEEARIADLRLNPALFPNAEELQQDENLGRLLVTKSTAFLSDTAKVRLVHAHPDVPPVDITVLQDGTQIAGPLTLAFGDVSDYLELPGGTYQVVIAPQGLGISIPVTVDLFGGSFNTFTVFKNVGLPLNVDVRHFTDNPNAPESGNAKVNVYHLSETAGLVDVVANIDGVTETLVDDLPFVSDVTMAGELVRTPQIEVAEGTYDLAVTPADDDSVVALDLSGTELNDGDILSVFALDGNVYTPAITATTALTENITVSRLWPFGARSFTIWNSAGQLVYDSGNDFEIITAGIYPRYFNANYDEDEGFLFDERSDDKGPEPESVTIGTIGDNTYAFIGLERIGGIMVYNVTNPQNPRFIQYINNAELDGIIPNAGDVSIEGIIFVPAEESPSGTPLVVTANELSGTTTIFEVIDPNGAATLTVLHNNDGESSLLPLEADGIEYGGVAAFKSVFDREASEARDAGNAIAAVYAGDAFLASATIECSFPITGTTEPVYVCRCAEPDRLRRAYLWEPRVRLRP
;
A
#
# COMPACT_ATOMS: atom_id res chain seq x y z
N MET A 1 53.05 -52.67 -17.94
CA MET A 1 51.76 -52.88 -18.64
C MET A 1 50.81 -51.75 -18.24
N HIS A 2 49.68 -51.58 -18.93
CA HIS A 2 48.67 -50.52 -18.71
C HIS A 2 48.08 -50.53 -17.28
N ARG A 3 47.44 -49.47 -16.73
CA ARG A 3 47.25 -48.02 -17.04
C ARG A 3 46.97 -47.36 -15.66
N SER A 4 47.62 -46.29 -15.22
CA SER A 4 47.37 -44.86 -15.53
C SER A 4 46.03 -44.29 -15.01
N ALA A 5 46.10 -43.55 -13.89
CA ALA A 5 45.19 -42.48 -13.44
C ALA A 5 45.96 -41.53 -12.50
N VAL A 6 45.52 -40.27 -12.30
CA VAL A 6 46.24 -39.19 -11.58
C VAL A 6 45.25 -38.33 -10.77
N SER A 7 45.70 -37.72 -9.66
CA SER A 7 44.93 -36.82 -8.79
C SER A 7 45.50 -35.39 -8.79
N PHE A 8 44.66 -34.34 -8.72
CA PHE A 8 45.07 -32.95 -8.43
C PHE A 8 43.88 -32.06 -8.00
N PHE A 9 44.19 -30.81 -7.59
CA PHE A 9 43.32 -29.67 -7.19
C PHE A 9 44.00 -28.34 -7.68
N VAL A 10 43.49 -27.10 -7.62
CA VAL A 10 42.35 -26.46 -6.91
C VAL A 10 41.57 -25.54 -7.89
N LEU A 11 40.41 -25.05 -7.45
CA LEU A 11 39.54 -23.95 -7.93
C LEU A 11 40.20 -22.73 -8.64
N LEU A 12 39.42 -22.06 -9.53
CA LEU A 12 39.13 -20.59 -9.59
C LEU A 12 39.34 -19.83 -10.96
N THR A 13 38.32 -19.00 -11.33
CA THR A 13 38.30 -17.78 -12.20
C THR A 13 38.38 -17.81 -13.74
N LEU A 14 37.75 -16.79 -14.35
CA LEU A 14 37.60 -16.47 -15.79
C LEU A 14 38.81 -15.72 -16.42
N ILE A 15 38.91 -15.69 -17.77
CA ILE A 15 39.04 -14.49 -18.65
C ILE A 15 39.21 -14.84 -20.16
N VAL A 16 38.90 -13.88 -21.04
CA VAL A 16 38.64 -13.94 -22.51
C VAL A 16 39.90 -13.93 -23.42
N SER A 17 39.90 -14.58 -24.61
CA SER A 17 40.25 -13.96 -25.94
C SER A 17 40.41 -14.87 -27.20
N MET A 18 40.03 -14.28 -28.34
CA MET A 18 40.01 -14.61 -29.79
C MET A 18 41.10 -15.51 -30.46
N PHE A 19 40.74 -16.31 -31.50
CA PHE A 19 40.97 -16.01 -32.96
C PHE A 19 40.67 -17.16 -34.01
N ALA A 20 39.82 -16.86 -35.00
CA ALA A 20 39.74 -17.28 -36.43
C ALA A 20 40.10 -18.69 -37.03
N MET A 21 39.08 -19.33 -37.67
CA MET A 21 39.06 -19.95 -39.04
C MET A 21 39.89 -21.24 -39.36
N PRO A 22 39.66 -21.96 -40.50
CA PRO A 22 38.38 -22.52 -41.01
C PRO A 22 38.46 -23.96 -41.65
N VAL A 23 37.30 -24.66 -41.73
CA VAL A 23 36.75 -25.48 -42.87
C VAL A 23 37.70 -26.39 -43.72
N PRO A 24 37.45 -27.72 -43.80
CA PRO A 24 36.73 -28.27 -44.97
C PRO A 24 35.77 -29.46 -44.74
N ALA A 25 34.75 -29.57 -45.60
CA ALA A 25 33.79 -30.68 -45.68
C ALA A 25 34.29 -31.84 -46.59
N PRO A 26 33.52 -32.95 -46.69
CA PRO A 26 32.81 -33.15 -47.97
C PRO A 26 31.35 -33.67 -47.88
N THR A 27 30.66 -33.60 -49.03
CA THR A 27 29.31 -34.10 -49.35
C THR A 27 29.23 -35.65 -49.32
N VAL A 28 28.08 -36.35 -49.35
CA VAL A 28 26.91 -36.36 -50.29
C VAL A 28 25.70 -36.98 -49.55
N ALA A 29 24.59 -36.27 -49.30
CA ALA A 29 23.39 -36.03 -50.13
C ALA A 29 22.49 -37.26 -50.45
N GLY A 30 21.27 -37.28 -49.88
CA GLY A 30 20.17 -38.23 -50.13
C GLY A 30 19.00 -37.95 -49.16
N PRO A 31 17.72 -37.79 -49.59
CA PRO A 31 16.73 -37.06 -48.80
C PRO A 31 15.66 -37.90 -48.08
N VAL A 32 15.25 -37.42 -46.89
CA VAL A 32 13.94 -37.64 -46.25
C VAL A 32 13.49 -36.29 -45.63
N ALA A 33 12.18 -36.04 -45.55
CA ALA A 33 11.58 -34.82 -45.01
C ALA A 33 11.70 -34.75 -43.46
N PRO A 34 11.44 -33.59 -42.82
CA PRO A 34 12.16 -33.20 -41.60
C PRO A 34 11.66 -33.85 -40.31
N ALA A 35 12.61 -34.17 -39.43
CA ALA A 35 12.38 -34.26 -37.99
C ALA A 35 12.89 -32.95 -37.36
N GLN A 36 11.99 -31.97 -37.20
CA GLN A 36 12.32 -30.62 -36.69
C GLN A 36 11.42 -30.20 -35.51
N GLU A 37 11.05 -31.18 -34.68
CA GLU A 37 10.29 -31.01 -33.42
C GLU A 37 11.04 -31.56 -32.20
N LEU A 38 12.26 -32.09 -32.38
CA LEU A 38 13.04 -32.79 -31.33
C LEU A 38 14.44 -32.20 -31.11
N LEU A 39 14.64 -30.92 -31.46
CA LEU A 39 15.87 -30.18 -31.13
C LEU A 39 15.60 -28.76 -30.59
N THR A 40 14.35 -28.42 -30.29
CA THR A 40 13.96 -27.15 -29.63
C THR A 40 13.79 -27.32 -28.11
N ALA A 41 13.43 -28.52 -27.65
CA ALA A 41 13.23 -28.86 -26.23
C ALA A 41 14.54 -29.13 -25.44
N ALA A 42 15.69 -28.64 -25.93
CA ALA A 42 17.00 -28.80 -25.30
C ALA A 42 17.77 -27.47 -25.14
N GLN A 43 17.09 -26.34 -25.40
CA GLN A 43 17.57 -24.99 -25.09
C GLN A 43 16.57 -24.18 -24.25
N ALA A 44 15.44 -24.80 -23.86
CA ALA A 44 14.54 -24.33 -22.81
C ALA A 44 14.77 -25.14 -21.52
N ILE A 45 16.02 -25.14 -21.06
CA ILE A 45 16.31 -25.30 -19.62
C ILE A 45 16.53 -23.87 -19.14
N VAL A 46 15.73 -23.44 -18.18
CA VAL A 46 15.82 -22.11 -17.56
C VAL A 46 17.27 -21.86 -17.19
N SER A 47 17.83 -20.74 -17.65
CA SER A 47 19.02 -20.18 -17.03
C SER A 47 18.59 -19.70 -15.65
N GLU A 48 18.92 -20.49 -14.61
CA GLU A 48 18.80 -20.09 -13.21
C GLU A 48 19.25 -18.63 -13.07
N PRO A 49 18.48 -17.73 -12.43
CA PRO A 49 18.88 -16.33 -12.27
C PRO A 49 20.17 -16.28 -11.46
N VAL A 50 21.29 -16.10 -12.17
CA VAL A 50 22.60 -16.09 -11.53
C VAL A 50 22.77 -14.74 -10.86
N VAL A 51 22.60 -14.73 -9.53
CA VAL A 51 22.99 -13.63 -8.63
C VAL A 51 24.46 -13.28 -8.91
N THR A 52 24.66 -12.29 -9.78
CA THR A 52 25.96 -12.02 -10.42
C THR A 52 26.72 -10.90 -9.71
N ASN A 53 26.01 -10.04 -8.98
CA ASN A 53 26.56 -8.98 -8.15
C ASN A 53 26.57 -9.37 -6.67
N ALA A 54 27.37 -10.39 -6.32
CA ALA A 54 27.64 -10.77 -4.92
C ALA A 54 28.58 -9.75 -4.20
N THR A 55 28.34 -8.45 -4.40
CA THR A 55 28.95 -7.33 -3.68
C THR A 55 28.04 -6.93 -2.54
N GLU A 56 28.17 -7.65 -1.42
CA GLU A 56 27.45 -7.38 -0.17
C GLU A 56 25.93 -7.31 -0.37
N LEU A 57 25.31 -8.48 -0.64
CA LEU A 57 24.04 -8.78 0.04
C LEU A 57 24.24 -8.40 1.51
N GLN A 58 23.44 -7.46 2.01
CA GLN A 58 23.45 -7.09 3.41
C GLN A 58 23.24 -8.36 4.25
N THR A 59 23.83 -8.42 5.43
CA THR A 59 23.69 -9.60 6.29
C THR A 59 22.20 -9.82 6.54
N VAL A 60 21.66 -10.93 6.02
CA VAL A 60 20.30 -11.39 6.29
C VAL A 60 20.02 -11.19 7.77
N VAL A 61 18.82 -10.70 8.10
CA VAL A 61 18.40 -10.50 9.49
C VAL A 61 18.15 -11.87 10.10
N GLU A 62 19.24 -12.57 10.45
CA GLU A 62 19.23 -13.89 11.06
C GLU A 62 18.41 -13.82 12.35
N PRO A 63 17.34 -14.61 12.51
CA PRO A 63 16.56 -14.63 13.74
C PRO A 63 17.48 -15.01 14.91
N GLU A 64 17.38 -14.30 16.05
CA GLU A 64 18.30 -14.56 17.17
C GLU A 64 18.20 -16.03 17.63
N SER A 65 19.35 -16.69 17.82
CA SER A 65 19.45 -18.15 18.04
C SER A 65 18.72 -18.67 19.27
N ASP A 66 18.34 -17.76 20.17
CA ASP A 66 17.65 -17.99 21.42
C ASP A 66 16.21 -17.45 21.29
N ALA A 67 15.56 -17.70 20.15
CA ALA A 67 14.25 -17.17 19.76
C ALA A 67 13.24 -17.33 20.91
N ALA A 68 12.67 -16.20 21.34
CA ALA A 68 11.90 -16.13 22.59
C ALA A 68 10.48 -16.71 22.47
N ILE A 69 9.95 -16.76 21.24
CA ILE A 69 8.73 -17.43 20.82
C ILE A 69 8.92 -17.96 19.39
N ALA A 70 8.04 -18.85 18.96
CA ALA A 70 7.81 -19.15 17.55
C ALA A 70 6.31 -19.33 17.29
N LEU A 71 5.87 -19.01 16.08
CA LEU A 71 4.53 -19.32 15.59
C LEU A 71 4.50 -20.73 14.98
N LYS A 72 3.48 -21.51 15.34
CA LYS A 72 3.21 -22.86 14.83
C LYS A 72 1.77 -22.92 14.33
N PRO A 73 1.49 -23.22 13.04
CA PRO A 73 0.13 -23.46 12.56
C PRO A 73 -0.59 -24.52 13.41
N ALA A 74 -1.89 -24.30 13.64
CA ALA A 74 -2.74 -25.20 14.41
C ALA A 74 -3.89 -25.74 13.55
N GLY A 75 -4.95 -24.97 13.39
CA GLY A 75 -6.13 -25.31 12.60
C GLY A 75 -6.55 -24.16 11.71
N THR A 76 -7.00 -24.53 10.51
CA THR A 76 -7.49 -23.60 9.48
C THR A 76 -8.96 -23.90 9.20
N TYR A 77 -9.77 -22.85 9.12
CA TYR A 77 -11.10 -22.86 8.54
C TYR A 77 -11.01 -22.43 7.07
N GLN A 78 -11.83 -23.04 6.21
CA GLN A 78 -11.96 -22.69 4.80
C GLN A 78 -13.38 -22.16 4.57
N GLY A 79 -13.51 -20.84 4.42
CA GLY A 79 -14.71 -20.15 3.96
C GLY A 79 -14.73 -19.99 2.44
N GLU A 80 -15.56 -19.05 1.96
CA GLU A 80 -15.61 -18.59 0.56
C GLU A 80 -15.08 -17.14 0.40
N GLY A 81 -14.58 -16.56 1.49
CA GLY A 81 -13.97 -15.23 1.67
C GLY A 81 -13.57 -15.08 3.16
N ALA A 82 -12.58 -14.23 3.47
CA ALA A 82 -12.08 -14.02 4.84
C ALA A 82 -11.26 -12.73 4.97
N GLU A 83 -11.88 -11.57 5.18
CA GLU A 83 -11.16 -10.29 5.33
C GLU A 83 -10.77 -10.02 6.80
N ILE A 84 -11.74 -9.71 7.67
CA ILE A 84 -11.53 -9.34 9.07
C ILE A 84 -11.96 -10.46 10.02
N VAL A 85 -11.16 -10.73 11.06
CA VAL A 85 -11.42 -11.74 12.10
C VAL A 85 -11.46 -11.15 13.52
N ALA A 86 -12.42 -11.60 14.33
CA ALA A 86 -12.52 -11.31 15.76
C ALA A 86 -12.74 -12.59 16.59
N PHE A 87 -12.30 -12.59 17.87
CA PHE A 87 -12.40 -13.76 18.76
C PHE A 87 -13.14 -13.44 20.07
N ASP A 88 -14.13 -14.27 20.44
CA ASP A 88 -14.82 -14.21 21.74
C ASP A 88 -14.33 -15.31 22.70
N PRO A 89 -13.72 -14.96 23.85
CA PRO A 89 -13.18 -15.94 24.80
C PRO A 89 -14.23 -16.59 25.72
N GLU A 90 -15.42 -16.02 25.88
CA GLU A 90 -16.48 -16.65 26.68
C GLU A 90 -17.10 -17.87 25.96
N THR A 91 -17.25 -17.79 24.64
CA THR A 91 -17.79 -18.85 23.79
C THR A 91 -16.74 -19.65 23.01
N ASN A 92 -15.51 -19.14 22.92
CA ASN A 92 -14.41 -19.70 22.11
C ASN A 92 -14.77 -19.76 20.62
N ARG A 93 -15.26 -18.63 20.11
CA ARG A 93 -15.70 -18.48 18.71
C ARG A 93 -14.88 -17.44 17.98
N LEU A 94 -14.55 -17.75 16.73
CA LEU A 94 -14.10 -16.75 15.75
C LEU A 94 -15.32 -16.24 14.98
N PHE A 95 -15.26 -14.97 14.61
CA PHE A 95 -16.15 -14.30 13.67
C PHE A 95 -15.29 -13.82 12.51
N SER A 96 -15.54 -14.30 11.30
CA SER A 96 -14.81 -13.89 10.09
C SER A 96 -15.78 -13.21 9.14
N THR A 97 -15.42 -12.07 8.56
CA THR A 97 -16.17 -11.49 7.45
C THR A 97 -15.99 -12.32 6.18
N ASP A 98 -16.94 -12.17 5.28
CA ASP A 98 -16.98 -12.74 3.93
C ASP A 98 -17.85 -11.76 3.13
N ALA A 99 -17.25 -10.61 2.80
CA ALA A 99 -17.92 -9.46 2.20
C ALA A 99 -18.45 -9.78 0.81
N GLY A 100 -17.69 -10.55 0.03
CA GLY A 100 -18.10 -11.10 -1.26
C GLY A 100 -19.45 -11.84 -1.18
N ASN A 101 -19.67 -12.69 -0.17
CA ASN A 101 -20.95 -13.37 0.03
C ASN A 101 -21.94 -12.59 0.91
N GLY A 102 -21.54 -11.48 1.54
CA GLY A 102 -22.41 -10.59 2.31
C GLY A 102 -22.78 -11.18 3.68
N ARG A 103 -21.83 -11.86 4.33
CA ARG A 103 -22.05 -12.60 5.58
C ARG A 103 -20.88 -12.51 6.55
N VAL A 104 -21.14 -12.83 7.82
CA VAL A 104 -20.10 -13.09 8.84
C VAL A 104 -20.23 -14.53 9.30
N ASP A 105 -19.19 -15.33 9.14
CA ASP A 105 -19.14 -16.74 9.56
C ASP A 105 -18.77 -16.85 11.04
N ILE A 106 -19.55 -17.64 11.80
CA ILE A 106 -19.33 -17.91 13.24
C ILE A 106 -18.73 -19.31 13.37
N ILE A 107 -17.47 -19.39 13.80
CA ILE A 107 -16.64 -20.59 13.77
C ILE A 107 -16.32 -21.04 15.20
N ASP A 108 -16.56 -22.31 15.54
CA ASP A 108 -16.14 -22.92 16.80
C ASP A 108 -14.63 -23.17 16.77
N ALA A 109 -13.91 -22.55 17.71
CA ALA A 109 -12.46 -22.66 17.90
C ALA A 109 -12.09 -23.33 19.24
N SER A 110 -13.04 -24.00 19.90
CA SER A 110 -12.82 -24.65 21.20
C SER A 110 -11.85 -25.85 21.15
N ASP A 111 -11.55 -26.37 19.96
CA ASP A 111 -10.32 -27.10 19.65
C ASP A 111 -9.57 -26.35 18.53
N ILE A 112 -8.47 -25.68 18.88
CA ILE A 112 -7.69 -24.83 17.95
C ILE A 112 -7.13 -25.59 16.75
N ASN A 113 -7.15 -26.92 16.75
CA ASN A 113 -6.64 -27.78 15.67
C ASN A 113 -7.76 -28.26 14.72
N ASN A 114 -9.02 -27.98 15.02
CA ASN A 114 -10.19 -28.45 14.27
C ASN A 114 -11.30 -27.40 14.33
N LEU A 115 -11.15 -26.33 13.54
CA LEU A 115 -12.13 -25.27 13.43
C LEU A 115 -13.38 -25.74 12.66
N THR A 116 -14.58 -25.35 13.10
CA THR A 116 -15.83 -25.74 12.41
C THR A 116 -16.88 -24.64 12.41
N LEU A 117 -17.49 -24.35 11.26
CA LEU A 117 -18.62 -23.43 11.14
C LEU A 117 -19.82 -23.87 12.00
N VAL A 118 -20.30 -22.95 12.84
CA VAL A 118 -21.52 -23.08 13.65
C VAL A 118 -22.73 -22.59 12.86
N SER A 119 -22.60 -21.39 12.26
CA SER A 119 -23.65 -20.66 11.54
C SER A 119 -23.07 -19.38 10.91
N SER A 120 -23.78 -18.75 9.99
CA SER A 120 -23.38 -17.48 9.38
C SER A 120 -24.46 -16.41 9.57
N ILE A 121 -24.06 -15.16 9.83
CA ILE A 121 -24.92 -13.98 9.83
C ILE A 121 -24.98 -13.45 8.39
N ASN A 122 -25.96 -13.89 7.60
CA ASN A 122 -26.17 -13.38 6.23
C ASN A 122 -26.92 -12.03 6.28
N LEU A 123 -26.23 -10.94 5.92
CA LEU A 123 -26.77 -9.57 6.00
C LEU A 123 -27.68 -9.22 4.82
N ARG A 124 -27.49 -9.86 3.66
CA ARG A 124 -28.35 -9.71 2.47
C ARG A 124 -29.73 -10.37 2.65
N GLU A 125 -29.87 -11.37 3.53
CA GLU A 125 -31.13 -12.08 3.82
C GLU A 125 -31.85 -11.65 5.13
N ILE A 126 -31.21 -10.89 6.01
CA ILE A 126 -31.76 -10.50 7.31
C ILE A 126 -32.77 -9.32 7.19
N ASP A 127 -33.38 -8.89 8.30
CA ASP A 127 -34.20 -7.67 8.31
C ASP A 127 -33.32 -6.46 7.95
N PRO A 128 -33.63 -5.67 6.90
CA PRO A 128 -32.77 -4.56 6.43
C PRO A 128 -32.51 -3.43 7.44
N VAL A 129 -33.14 -3.46 8.62
CA VAL A 129 -32.72 -2.64 9.77
C VAL A 129 -31.29 -2.97 10.22
N TYR A 130 -30.88 -4.25 10.15
CA TYR A 130 -29.55 -4.74 10.52
C TYR A 130 -28.71 -5.10 9.29
N GLY A 131 -29.35 -5.47 8.18
CA GLY A 131 -28.68 -5.91 6.96
C GLY A 131 -28.11 -4.79 6.10
N GLY A 132 -27.30 -5.18 5.13
CA GLY A 132 -26.68 -4.36 4.08
C GLY A 132 -26.17 -5.30 2.98
N ASP A 133 -25.22 -4.86 2.17
CA ASP A 133 -24.64 -5.72 1.13
C ASP A 133 -23.33 -6.38 1.55
N GLN A 134 -22.40 -5.61 2.11
CA GLN A 134 -21.09 -6.07 2.57
C GLN A 134 -20.91 -5.83 4.09
N PRO A 135 -20.51 -6.86 4.87
CA PRO A 135 -19.85 -6.68 6.17
C PRO A 135 -18.34 -6.51 6.00
N ASN A 136 -17.85 -5.27 5.94
CA ASN A 136 -16.41 -4.99 5.83
C ASN A 136 -15.62 -5.47 7.05
N SER A 137 -16.12 -5.19 8.26
CA SER A 137 -15.39 -5.44 9.51
C SER A 137 -16.26 -6.00 10.63
N VAL A 138 -15.63 -6.77 11.53
CA VAL A 138 -16.27 -7.37 12.71
C VAL A 138 -15.39 -7.24 13.95
N ALA A 139 -16.00 -6.92 15.08
CA ALA A 139 -15.36 -6.94 16.39
C ALA A 139 -16.28 -7.55 17.45
N VAL A 140 -15.72 -8.06 18.55
CA VAL A 140 -16.50 -8.63 19.66
C VAL A 140 -15.91 -8.25 21.02
N LYS A 141 -16.77 -7.86 21.97
CA LYS A 141 -16.38 -7.60 23.36
C LYS A 141 -17.55 -7.87 24.30
N ASN A 142 -17.27 -8.43 25.47
CA ASN A 142 -18.27 -8.67 26.53
C ASN A 142 -19.55 -9.44 26.05
N GLY A 143 -19.41 -10.36 25.09
CA GLY A 143 -20.52 -11.11 24.48
C GLY A 143 -21.40 -10.33 23.48
N LEU A 144 -20.97 -9.13 23.08
CA LEU A 144 -21.60 -8.28 22.07
C LEU A 144 -20.73 -8.26 20.80
N VAL A 145 -21.29 -8.71 19.69
CA VAL A 145 -20.65 -8.66 18.36
C VAL A 145 -21.11 -7.38 17.66
N ALA A 146 -20.16 -6.60 17.14
CA ALA A 146 -20.42 -5.44 16.30
C ALA A 146 -19.90 -5.73 14.89
N VAL A 147 -20.72 -5.43 13.88
CA VAL A 147 -20.38 -5.58 12.46
C VAL A 147 -20.56 -4.22 11.79
N ALA A 148 -19.56 -3.78 11.05
CA ALA A 148 -19.65 -2.65 10.14
C ALA A 148 -20.33 -3.10 8.84
N VAL A 149 -21.29 -2.33 8.32
CA VAL A 149 -22.19 -2.79 7.26
C VAL A 149 -22.43 -1.71 6.23
N ALA A 150 -21.85 -1.90 5.04
CA ALA A 150 -22.07 -1.05 3.88
C ALA A 150 -23.45 -1.30 3.22
N PRO A 151 -24.11 -0.26 2.68
CA PRO A 151 -25.30 -0.40 1.85
C PRO A 151 -24.91 -0.76 0.40
N THR A 152 -25.90 -1.05 -0.45
CA THR A 152 -25.67 -1.34 -1.88
C THR A 152 -25.37 -0.09 -2.73
N ASP A 153 -25.55 1.10 -2.16
CA ASP A 153 -25.26 2.40 -2.77
C ASP A 153 -24.43 3.19 -1.75
N ILE A 154 -23.13 2.90 -1.72
CA ILE A 154 -22.16 3.44 -0.75
C ILE A 154 -21.96 4.95 -0.88
N TYR A 155 -22.23 5.49 -2.08
CA TYR A 155 -22.08 6.91 -2.41
C TYR A 155 -23.28 7.77 -1.98
N SER A 156 -24.51 7.22 -2.01
CA SER A 156 -25.73 8.00 -1.73
C SER A 156 -26.48 7.60 -0.45
N GLU A 157 -26.22 6.41 0.12
CA GLU A 157 -26.78 5.98 1.39
C GLU A 157 -25.68 5.77 2.47
N PRO A 158 -25.85 6.27 3.71
CA PRO A 158 -24.93 5.95 4.80
C PRO A 158 -25.15 4.53 5.31
N GLY A 159 -24.06 3.87 5.70
CA GLY A 159 -24.05 2.52 6.24
C GLY A 159 -24.44 2.43 7.72
N LYS A 160 -24.18 1.27 8.33
CA LYS A 160 -24.65 0.92 9.67
C LYS A 160 -23.55 0.24 10.49
N VAL A 161 -23.67 0.32 11.81
CA VAL A 161 -23.21 -0.77 12.68
C VAL A 161 -24.40 -1.57 13.17
N ALA A 162 -24.33 -2.89 12.96
CA ALA A 162 -25.29 -3.86 13.44
C ALA A 162 -24.71 -4.62 14.64
N LEU A 163 -25.50 -4.74 15.70
CA LEU A 163 -25.11 -5.38 16.96
C LEU A 163 -25.86 -6.69 17.16
N PHE A 164 -25.12 -7.76 17.46
CA PHE A 164 -25.62 -9.13 17.63
C PHE A 164 -25.11 -9.73 18.95
N ASP A 165 -25.76 -10.80 19.43
CA ASP A 165 -25.13 -11.70 20.40
C ASP A 165 -24.17 -12.68 19.71
N THR A 166 -23.36 -13.40 20.50
CA THR A 166 -22.38 -14.37 20.00
C THR A 166 -23.00 -15.55 19.21
N ASP A 167 -24.31 -15.78 19.31
CA ASP A 167 -25.07 -16.76 18.50
C ASP A 167 -25.59 -16.16 17.18
N GLY A 168 -25.25 -14.90 16.87
CA GLY A 168 -25.68 -14.19 15.66
C GLY A 168 -27.10 -13.63 15.74
N THR A 169 -27.70 -13.54 16.95
CA THR A 169 -29.05 -13.01 17.12
C THR A 169 -29.02 -11.47 17.10
N PRO A 170 -29.81 -10.78 16.25
CA PRO A 170 -29.82 -9.32 16.22
C PRO A 170 -30.33 -8.69 17.53
N ILE A 171 -29.61 -7.68 18.02
CA ILE A 171 -29.93 -6.92 19.24
C ILE A 171 -30.45 -5.53 18.87
N THR A 172 -29.68 -4.76 18.09
CA THR A 172 -30.01 -3.41 17.61
C THR A 172 -29.11 -3.04 16.43
N ALA A 173 -29.41 -1.97 15.71
CA ALA A 173 -28.55 -1.43 14.66
C ALA A 173 -28.74 0.09 14.56
N VAL A 174 -27.71 0.80 14.13
CA VAL A 174 -27.70 2.26 13.97
C VAL A 174 -26.99 2.66 12.69
N THR A 175 -27.52 3.70 12.02
CA THR A 175 -26.84 4.40 10.93
C THR A 175 -25.59 5.11 11.44
N VAL A 176 -24.52 5.07 10.65
CA VAL A 176 -23.23 5.72 10.91
C VAL A 176 -22.89 6.63 9.70
N GLY A 177 -21.63 6.71 9.26
CA GLY A 177 -21.24 7.46 8.05
C GLY A 177 -21.44 6.69 6.74
N PHE A 178 -20.86 7.20 5.66
CA PHE A 178 -20.74 6.48 4.38
C PHE A 178 -19.63 5.44 4.47
N LEU A 179 -19.73 4.35 3.69
CA LEU A 179 -18.81 3.21 3.67
C LEU A 179 -18.17 2.91 5.04
N PRO A 180 -18.93 2.35 6.01
CA PRO A 180 -18.38 1.99 7.30
C PRO A 180 -17.51 0.75 7.14
N ASP A 181 -16.21 0.97 7.01
CA ASP A 181 -15.23 -0.08 6.89
C ASP A 181 -14.91 -0.70 8.27
N MET A 182 -13.94 -0.17 9.00
CA MET A 182 -13.45 -0.79 10.24
C MET A 182 -14.36 -0.57 11.45
N VAL A 183 -14.52 -1.59 12.30
CA VAL A 183 -15.20 -1.48 13.61
C VAL A 183 -14.34 -2.01 14.75
N THR A 184 -14.32 -1.30 15.89
CA THR A 184 -13.58 -1.72 17.09
C THR A 184 -14.27 -1.32 18.39
N PHE A 185 -13.82 -1.89 19.52
CA PHE A 185 -14.32 -1.58 20.86
C PHE A 185 -13.29 -0.84 21.69
N THR A 186 -13.75 0.09 22.54
CA THR A 186 -12.95 0.59 23.67
C THR A 186 -12.52 -0.57 24.59
N PRO A 187 -11.38 -0.49 25.29
CA PRO A 187 -10.86 -1.59 26.11
C PRO A 187 -11.83 -2.13 27.18
N ASP A 188 -12.75 -1.30 27.68
CA ASP A 188 -13.79 -1.69 28.63
C ASP A 188 -15.07 -2.27 28.00
N GLY A 189 -15.20 -2.19 26.67
CA GLY A 189 -16.35 -2.63 25.89
C GLY A 189 -17.62 -1.79 26.05
N ASN A 190 -17.52 -0.56 26.57
CA ASN A 190 -18.66 0.35 26.75
C ASN A 190 -18.96 1.21 25.51
N THR A 191 -18.04 1.32 24.56
CA THR A 191 -18.20 2.12 23.34
C THR A 191 -17.61 1.40 22.15
N VAL A 192 -18.34 1.41 21.04
CA VAL A 192 -17.87 0.96 19.72
C VAL A 192 -17.42 2.19 18.94
N LEU A 193 -16.32 2.08 18.21
CA LEU A 193 -15.89 3.06 17.21
C LEU A 193 -15.97 2.43 15.83
N VAL A 194 -16.28 3.26 14.84
CA VAL A 194 -16.44 2.87 13.44
C VAL A 194 -15.71 3.88 12.59
N ALA A 195 -14.81 3.41 11.74
CA ALA A 195 -14.36 4.21 10.62
C ALA A 195 -15.47 4.26 9.57
N ASN A 196 -15.52 5.33 8.78
CA ASN A 196 -16.56 5.55 7.77
C ASN A 196 -15.82 6.30 6.67
N GLU A 197 -15.26 5.51 5.77
CA GLU A 197 -14.22 5.85 4.80
C GLU A 197 -14.70 6.97 3.87
N GLY A 198 -15.78 6.70 3.13
CA GLY A 198 -16.42 7.69 2.26
C GLY A 198 -15.78 7.80 0.88
N GLU A 199 -15.37 6.67 0.29
CA GLU A 199 -14.81 6.65 -1.07
C GLU A 199 -15.63 7.42 -2.12
N PRO A 200 -14.95 8.10 -3.07
CA PRO A 200 -15.56 8.64 -4.27
C PRO A 200 -15.99 7.52 -5.23
N ASN A 201 -16.91 7.84 -6.14
CA ASN A 201 -17.27 6.93 -7.23
C ASN A 201 -16.28 7.02 -8.40
N ASP A 202 -16.27 6.01 -9.28
CA ASP A 202 -15.31 5.84 -10.39
C ASP A 202 -15.01 7.13 -11.19
N ASP A 203 -16.05 7.95 -11.50
CA ASP A 203 -15.93 9.18 -12.30
C ASP A 203 -15.73 10.48 -11.49
N TYR A 204 -15.52 10.38 -10.18
CA TYR A 204 -15.30 11.48 -9.23
C TYR A 204 -16.39 12.58 -9.27
N SER A 205 -17.63 12.21 -9.62
CA SER A 205 -18.79 13.10 -9.56
C SER A 205 -19.48 13.12 -8.20
N ILE A 206 -19.28 12.09 -7.38
CA ILE A 206 -19.78 11.97 -6.00
C ILE A 206 -18.61 11.57 -5.09
N ASP A 207 -18.35 12.41 -4.09
CA ASP A 207 -17.33 12.26 -3.02
C ASP A 207 -18.09 12.41 -1.68
N PRO A 208 -18.37 11.30 -0.96
CA PRO A 208 -19.04 11.31 0.34
C PRO A 208 -18.12 11.68 1.52
N PRO A 209 -18.56 12.49 2.50
CA PRO A 209 -17.68 12.90 3.60
C PRO A 209 -17.32 11.77 4.56
N GLY A 210 -16.05 11.37 4.53
CA GLY A 210 -15.43 10.48 5.51
C GLY A 210 -15.52 11.00 6.96
N SER A 211 -15.63 10.07 7.92
CA SER A 211 -15.88 10.39 9.34
C SER A 211 -15.64 9.22 10.30
N VAL A 212 -15.61 9.50 11.61
CA VAL A 212 -15.52 8.49 12.67
C VAL A 212 -16.78 8.52 13.54
N SER A 213 -17.45 7.37 13.68
CA SER A 213 -18.69 7.23 14.46
C SER A 213 -18.41 6.54 15.79
N ILE A 214 -18.93 7.12 16.88
CA ILE A 214 -18.70 6.72 18.27
C ILE A 214 -20.06 6.32 18.87
N VAL A 215 -20.22 5.06 19.22
CA VAL A 215 -21.49 4.45 19.63
C VAL A 215 -21.44 3.96 21.08
N ASP A 216 -22.18 4.61 21.98
CA ASP A 216 -22.36 4.15 23.37
C ASP A 216 -23.22 2.88 23.39
N VAL A 217 -22.64 1.76 23.83
CA VAL A 217 -23.29 0.44 23.93
C VAL A 217 -23.61 0.02 25.36
N THR A 218 -23.38 0.88 26.36
CA THR A 218 -23.57 0.59 27.80
C THR A 218 -25.00 0.15 28.20
N ASN A 219 -26.01 0.45 27.37
CA ASN A 219 -27.42 0.25 27.66
C ASN A 219 -28.18 -0.47 26.52
N VAL A 220 -27.50 -1.33 25.73
CA VAL A 220 -28.10 -2.14 24.65
C VAL A 220 -29.44 -2.81 25.07
N PRO A 221 -30.47 -2.80 24.20
CA PRO A 221 -30.48 -2.35 22.80
C PRO A 221 -30.62 -0.83 22.61
N THR A 222 -30.61 -0.02 23.68
CA THR A 222 -30.63 1.44 23.57
C THR A 222 -29.21 1.98 23.50
N VAL A 223 -28.84 2.52 22.34
CA VAL A 223 -27.51 3.06 22.05
C VAL A 223 -27.60 4.52 21.59
N THR A 224 -26.50 5.25 21.61
CA THR A 224 -26.42 6.61 21.03
C THR A 224 -25.15 6.79 20.23
N VAL A 225 -25.29 7.36 19.03
CA VAL A 225 -24.19 7.69 18.10
C VAL A 225 -23.80 9.16 18.23
N GLN A 226 -22.50 9.44 18.20
CA GLN A 226 -21.92 10.74 17.87
C GLN A 226 -21.00 10.53 16.66
N THR A 227 -20.90 11.51 15.76
CA THR A 227 -20.05 11.42 14.57
C THR A 227 -19.05 12.57 14.57
N VAL A 228 -17.79 12.26 14.30
CA VAL A 228 -16.67 13.19 14.18
C VAL A 228 -16.31 13.24 12.70
N GLY A 229 -16.68 14.34 12.03
CA GLY A 229 -16.20 14.63 10.67
C GLY A 229 -14.90 15.42 10.69
N PHE A 230 -14.21 15.45 9.56
CA PHE A 230 -12.90 16.11 9.42
C PHE A 230 -13.00 17.59 8.99
N ASP A 231 -13.92 18.36 9.57
CA ASP A 231 -14.08 19.81 9.35
C ASP A 231 -12.86 20.59 9.89
N LEU A 232 -11.76 20.63 9.13
CA LEU A 232 -10.47 21.21 9.54
C LEU A 232 -10.46 22.75 9.54
N ASP A 233 -11.24 23.42 10.41
CA ASP A 233 -11.36 24.90 10.50
C ASP A 233 -9.97 25.60 10.52
N PRO A 234 -9.56 26.24 9.39
CA PRO A 234 -8.23 26.83 9.27
C PRO A 234 -8.01 27.98 10.25
N SER A 235 -9.09 28.66 10.67
CA SER A 235 -9.03 29.83 11.55
C SER A 235 -8.67 29.50 13.00
N THR A 236 -8.69 28.22 13.38
CA THR A 236 -8.29 27.76 14.72
C THR A 236 -6.78 27.83 14.94
N GLY A 237 -5.98 27.64 13.89
CA GLY A 237 -4.52 27.45 13.99
C GLY A 237 -4.10 26.28 14.89
N GLY A 238 -5.01 25.32 15.14
CA GLY A 238 -4.85 24.26 16.13
C GLY A 238 -4.39 22.92 15.58
N LEU A 239 -4.55 22.69 14.28
CA LEU A 239 -4.14 21.46 13.60
C LEU A 239 -2.74 21.64 13.02
N THR A 240 -1.76 20.88 13.52
CA THR A 240 -0.37 20.97 13.08
C THR A 240 -0.21 20.30 11.71
N ARG A 241 -0.54 21.00 10.61
CA ARG A 241 -0.41 20.50 9.23
C ARG A 241 1.07 20.25 8.85
N VAL A 242 1.62 19.11 9.28
CA VAL A 242 2.99 18.67 8.96
C VAL A 242 3.04 18.03 7.57
N ASN A 243 2.98 18.92 6.57
CA ASN A 243 3.76 18.86 5.31
C ASN A 243 3.96 17.49 4.62
N PRO A 244 3.33 17.29 3.45
CA PRO A 244 2.01 17.77 3.05
C PRO A 244 1.05 16.58 2.94
N VAL A 245 -0.01 16.62 3.73
CA VAL A 245 -1.21 15.81 3.47
C VAL A 245 -1.91 16.39 2.22
N SER A 246 -2.69 15.60 1.48
CA SER A 246 -3.50 16.08 0.34
C SER A 246 -4.71 16.93 0.78
N VAL A 247 -4.47 17.97 1.58
CA VAL A 247 -5.50 18.85 2.16
C VAL A 247 -5.88 19.99 1.23
N ASP A 248 -6.28 19.66 0.00
CA ASP A 248 -7.26 20.49 -0.68
C ASP A 248 -8.64 20.23 -0.03
N PRO A 249 -9.42 21.26 0.36
CA PRO A 249 -10.82 21.06 0.76
C PRO A 249 -11.74 20.56 -0.37
N GLU A 250 -11.20 20.24 -1.56
CA GLU A 250 -11.86 19.50 -2.65
C GLU A 250 -11.99 17.98 -2.41
N PHE A 251 -11.32 17.40 -1.40
CA PHE A 251 -11.37 15.95 -1.09
C PHE A 251 -11.82 15.67 0.34
N SER A 252 -12.52 14.54 0.53
CA SER A 252 -12.75 13.95 1.85
C SER A 252 -11.46 13.37 2.43
N LEU A 253 -11.39 13.26 3.77
CA LEU A 253 -10.36 12.43 4.41
C LEU A 253 -10.97 11.05 4.65
N GLU A 254 -10.26 10.00 4.22
CA GLU A 254 -10.77 8.62 4.16
C GLU A 254 -10.21 7.79 5.34
N PRO A 255 -11.00 7.54 6.41
CA PRO A 255 -10.56 6.73 7.54
C PRO A 255 -10.81 5.24 7.33
N GLU A 256 -9.74 4.47 7.43
CA GLU A 256 -9.74 3.01 7.45
C GLU A 256 -9.67 2.49 8.90
N TYR A 257 -8.49 2.46 9.52
CA TYR A 257 -8.24 1.59 10.67
C TYR A 257 -8.16 2.35 11.99
N ILE A 258 -8.82 1.83 13.05
CA ILE A 258 -8.87 2.48 14.37
C ILE A 258 -8.16 1.66 15.45
N THR A 259 -7.18 2.26 16.12
CA THR A 259 -6.69 1.77 17.43
C THR A 259 -7.09 2.69 18.58
N VAL A 260 -7.49 2.08 19.70
CA VAL A 260 -7.88 2.81 20.91
C VAL A 260 -6.76 2.72 21.94
N SER A 261 -6.34 3.88 22.45
CA SER A 261 -5.36 3.99 23.54
C SER A 261 -5.66 3.05 24.73
N PRO A 262 -4.65 2.49 25.41
CA PRO A 262 -4.86 1.53 26.50
C PRO A 262 -5.71 2.02 27.70
N ASP A 263 -5.90 3.34 27.88
CA ASP A 263 -6.78 3.89 28.92
C ASP A 263 -8.23 4.17 28.45
N GLY A 264 -8.52 3.95 27.17
CA GLY A 264 -9.82 4.17 26.54
C GLY A 264 -10.19 5.64 26.27
N SER A 265 -9.26 6.59 26.40
CA SER A 265 -9.55 8.02 26.23
C SER A 265 -9.50 8.50 24.78
N THR A 266 -8.57 7.94 23.99
CA THR A 266 -8.13 8.48 22.71
C THR A 266 -8.21 7.40 21.63
N ALA A 267 -8.73 7.76 20.46
CA ALA A 267 -8.64 6.96 19.25
C ALA A 267 -7.56 7.54 18.33
N TYR A 268 -6.81 6.66 17.68
CA TYR A 268 -5.90 6.96 16.59
C TYR A 268 -6.44 6.25 15.35
N VAL A 269 -6.58 6.97 14.25
CA VAL A 269 -7.27 6.52 13.03
C VAL A 269 -6.37 6.78 11.84
N THR A 270 -6.11 5.78 11.01
CA THR A 270 -5.33 5.95 9.78
C THR A 270 -6.11 6.74 8.74
N LEU A 271 -5.37 7.41 7.85
CA LEU A 271 -5.83 8.09 6.65
C LEU A 271 -4.73 7.83 5.61
N GLN A 272 -4.93 6.84 4.74
CA GLN A 272 -3.81 6.13 4.10
C GLN A 272 -3.26 6.88 2.90
N GLU A 273 -4.12 7.30 1.98
CA GLU A 273 -3.91 8.18 0.82
C GLU A 273 -3.31 9.51 1.30
N GLU A 274 -3.83 10.00 2.42
CA GLU A 274 -3.36 11.20 3.11
C GLU A 274 -1.98 11.05 3.77
N ASN A 275 -1.47 9.82 3.92
CA ASN A 275 -0.23 9.52 4.62
C ASN A 275 -0.21 10.11 6.04
N ALA A 276 -1.32 9.93 6.78
CA ALA A 276 -1.60 10.60 8.05
C ALA A 276 -2.27 9.71 9.09
N VAL A 277 -2.30 10.20 10.34
CA VAL A 277 -3.11 9.64 11.43
C VAL A 277 -3.92 10.74 12.10
N ALA A 278 -5.24 10.58 12.16
CA ALA A 278 -6.13 11.43 12.94
C ALA A 278 -6.18 10.99 14.42
N VAL A 279 -6.32 11.96 15.32
CA VAL A 279 -6.34 11.75 16.78
C VAL A 279 -7.64 12.31 17.36
N ILE A 280 -8.42 11.49 18.04
CA ILE A 280 -9.79 11.85 18.50
C ILE A 280 -9.96 11.59 20.00
N ASP A 281 -10.48 12.59 20.73
CA ASP A 281 -10.96 12.41 22.12
C ASP A 281 -12.34 11.74 22.09
N ILE A 282 -12.41 10.50 22.58
CA ILE A 282 -13.59 9.63 22.51
C ILE A 282 -14.71 10.16 23.43
N ALA A 283 -14.35 10.70 24.59
CA ALA A 283 -15.28 11.14 25.62
C ALA A 283 -16.04 12.43 25.26
N THR A 284 -15.46 13.26 24.39
CA THR A 284 -16.05 14.51 23.90
C THR A 284 -16.48 14.45 22.44
N ALA A 285 -16.10 13.40 21.71
CA ALA A 285 -16.26 13.27 20.26
C ALA A 285 -15.66 14.48 19.51
N THR A 286 -14.37 14.74 19.73
CA THR A 286 -13.65 15.84 19.05
C THR A 286 -12.35 15.37 18.40
N LEU A 287 -12.16 15.78 17.14
CA LEU A 287 -10.87 15.71 16.46
C LEU A 287 -9.89 16.67 17.15
N LEU A 288 -8.72 16.15 17.54
CA LEU A 288 -7.66 16.88 18.23
C LEU A 288 -6.56 17.30 17.25
N GLU A 289 -6.15 16.39 16.38
CA GLU A 289 -5.04 16.57 15.43
C GLU A 289 -5.22 15.65 14.21
N VAL A 290 -4.67 16.05 13.07
CA VAL A 290 -4.38 15.18 11.92
C VAL A 290 -2.88 15.29 11.68
N ALA A 291 -2.14 14.23 11.96
CA ALA A 291 -0.69 14.20 11.96
C ALA A 291 -0.16 13.50 10.69
N GLY A 292 0.38 14.29 9.76
CA GLY A 292 1.08 13.75 8.60
C GLY A 292 2.37 13.04 9.00
N LEU A 293 2.56 11.81 8.50
CA LEU A 293 3.63 10.91 8.93
C LEU A 293 4.98 11.23 8.25
N GLY A 294 4.94 11.96 7.13
CA GLY A 294 6.11 12.31 6.36
C GLY A 294 6.58 11.15 5.48
N PHE A 295 7.90 11.04 5.27
CA PHE A 295 8.44 10.17 4.22
C PHE A 295 9.70 9.45 4.64
N LYS A 296 9.75 8.17 4.29
CA LYS A 296 10.96 7.37 4.28
C LYS A 296 11.92 7.87 3.21
N ASN A 297 13.20 7.56 3.32
CA ASN A 297 14.21 7.99 2.34
C ASN A 297 15.00 6.77 1.88
N HIS A 298 14.71 6.24 0.69
CA HIS A 298 15.31 4.99 0.22
C HIS A 298 16.76 5.15 -0.27
N ASN A 299 17.37 6.33 -0.08
CA ASN A 299 18.73 6.66 -0.51
C ASN A 299 19.77 6.66 0.64
N VAL A 300 19.48 6.07 1.81
CA VAL A 300 20.37 6.12 3.00
C VAL A 300 20.49 4.81 3.81
N GLY A 301 21.33 3.90 3.34
CA GLY A 301 21.84 2.79 4.15
C GLY A 301 20.99 1.53 4.03
N GLU A 302 20.38 1.09 5.14
CA GLU A 302 19.53 -0.10 5.26
C GLU A 302 18.06 0.29 5.03
N THR A 303 17.81 0.97 3.91
CA THR A 303 16.50 1.51 3.49
C THR A 303 16.24 1.29 2.00
N GLY A 304 17.11 0.59 1.30
CA GLY A 304 17.00 0.37 -0.15
C GLY A 304 15.82 -0.54 -0.48
N LEU A 305 15.15 -0.29 -1.60
CA LEU A 305 14.05 -1.11 -2.11
C LEU A 305 14.43 -1.74 -3.44
N ASP A 306 13.69 -2.77 -3.85
CA ASP A 306 13.69 -3.20 -5.25
C ASP A 306 12.65 -2.39 -6.03
N ALA A 307 12.98 -1.94 -7.24
CA ALA A 307 12.20 -0.91 -7.94
C ALA A 307 11.63 -1.36 -9.30
N SER A 308 11.97 -2.57 -9.75
CA SER A 308 11.65 -3.01 -11.11
C SER A 308 11.42 -4.50 -11.22
N ASN A 309 10.22 -4.87 -11.62
CA ASN A 309 9.86 -6.22 -12.07
C ASN A 309 10.34 -6.56 -13.50
N ARG A 310 11.32 -5.83 -14.06
CA ARG A 310 11.77 -5.97 -15.46
C ARG A 310 13.25 -6.24 -15.66
N ASP A 311 14.10 -6.14 -14.64
CA ASP A 311 15.51 -6.55 -14.74
C ASP A 311 15.72 -8.08 -14.57
N GLY A 312 14.75 -8.75 -13.92
CA GLY A 312 14.70 -10.20 -13.74
C GLY A 312 15.62 -10.74 -12.62
N ILE A 313 16.00 -9.91 -11.66
CA ILE A 313 16.80 -10.27 -10.48
C ILE A 313 16.29 -9.53 -9.23
N ILE A 314 16.63 -10.02 -8.04
CA ILE A 314 16.44 -9.23 -6.82
C ILE A 314 17.56 -8.19 -6.74
N ASN A 315 17.19 -6.90 -6.79
CA ASN A 315 18.02 -5.72 -7.00
C ASN A 315 17.81 -4.63 -5.93
N ILE A 316 17.45 -5.04 -4.70
CA ILE A 316 17.29 -4.17 -3.52
C ILE A 316 18.50 -3.22 -3.36
N GLN A 317 18.30 -1.93 -3.63
CA GLN A 317 19.37 -0.93 -3.57
C GLN A 317 18.89 0.48 -3.17
N ASN A 318 19.84 1.38 -2.95
CA ASN A 318 19.55 2.74 -2.50
C ASN A 318 19.17 3.64 -3.68
N TRP A 319 17.92 4.09 -3.71
CA TRP A 319 17.33 4.86 -4.81
C TRP A 319 16.96 6.29 -4.38
N PRO A 320 16.98 7.29 -5.31
CA PRO A 320 16.65 8.69 -5.02
C PRO A 320 15.15 8.98 -4.82
N VAL A 321 14.41 8.03 -4.22
CA VAL A 321 12.96 8.07 -3.98
C VAL A 321 12.63 8.06 -2.48
N ARG A 322 11.37 8.35 -2.13
CA ARG A 322 10.91 8.52 -0.75
C ARG A 322 9.52 7.93 -0.50
N GLY A 323 9.45 6.69 -0.02
CA GLY A 323 8.18 6.04 0.29
C GLY A 323 7.34 6.85 1.27
N MET A 324 6.05 6.92 0.97
CA MET A 324 5.04 7.51 1.85
C MET A 324 4.69 6.48 2.93
N TYR A 325 4.44 6.89 4.18
CA TYR A 325 4.23 5.92 5.27
C TYR A 325 2.86 5.25 5.26
N GLN A 326 1.86 5.88 4.62
CA GLN A 326 0.56 5.34 4.20
C GLN A 326 0.20 4.00 4.86
N PRO A 327 -0.35 4.07 6.08
CA PRO A 327 -0.59 2.87 6.84
C PRO A 327 -2.04 2.43 6.76
N ASP A 328 -2.28 1.19 6.37
CA ASP A 328 -3.58 0.54 6.59
C ASP A 328 -3.74 0.32 8.11
N ALA A 329 -3.22 -0.80 8.62
CA ALA A 329 -3.52 -1.19 9.96
C ALA A 329 -2.68 -0.41 10.98
N ILE A 330 -3.34 -0.06 12.08
CA ILE A 330 -2.72 0.57 13.25
C ILE A 330 -3.06 -0.18 14.54
N ALA A 331 -2.05 -0.36 15.38
CA ALA A 331 -2.20 -0.93 16.71
C ALA A 331 -1.49 -0.06 17.77
N SER A 332 -1.96 -0.07 19.02
CA SER A 332 -1.38 0.72 20.11
C SER A 332 -1.05 -0.11 21.34
N PHE A 333 -0.01 0.31 22.08
CA PHE A 333 0.51 -0.39 23.25
C PHE A 333 1.17 0.57 24.24
N GLU A 334 1.29 0.16 25.51
CA GLU A 334 1.95 0.95 26.55
C GLU A 334 3.29 0.31 26.96
N ILE A 335 4.37 1.08 26.95
CA ILE A 335 5.65 0.71 27.56
C ILE A 335 6.02 1.75 28.61
N GLY A 336 5.99 1.36 29.88
CA GLY A 336 6.46 2.19 31.00
C GLY A 336 5.59 3.40 31.36
N GLY A 337 4.32 3.44 30.94
CA GLY A 337 3.43 4.60 31.10
C GLY A 337 3.44 5.58 29.92
N GLU A 338 4.04 5.21 28.79
CA GLU A 338 3.99 5.94 27.52
C GLU A 338 3.27 5.09 26.46
N THR A 339 2.33 5.69 25.74
CA THR A 339 1.62 5.04 24.62
C THR A 339 2.44 5.15 23.34
N TYR A 340 2.62 4.02 22.68
CA TYR A 340 3.24 3.87 21.38
C TYR A 340 2.21 3.33 20.37
N LEU A 341 2.38 3.70 19.11
CA LEU A 341 1.59 3.21 17.98
C LEU A 341 2.51 2.37 17.10
N VAL A 342 1.98 1.32 16.48
CA VAL A 342 2.65 0.58 15.40
C VAL A 342 1.74 0.66 14.18
N THR A 343 2.31 1.02 13.04
CA THR A 343 1.63 1.02 11.74
C THR A 343 2.25 -0.03 10.83
N ALA A 344 1.40 -0.69 10.05
CA ALA A 344 1.76 -1.51 8.91
C ALA A 344 1.66 -0.61 7.67
N ASN A 345 2.73 -0.51 6.88
CA ASN A 345 2.87 0.52 5.85
C ASN A 345 2.75 -0.09 4.42
N GLU A 346 1.57 -0.60 4.08
CA GLU A 346 1.17 -1.12 2.75
C GLU A 346 1.20 0.02 1.73
N GLY A 347 0.17 0.87 1.75
CA GLY A 347 0.11 2.18 1.12
C GLY A 347 -0.46 2.22 -0.30
N ASP A 348 -1.71 2.64 -0.43
CA ASP A 348 -2.49 2.72 -1.67
C ASP A 348 -2.49 4.10 -2.35
N SER A 349 -3.29 4.27 -3.41
CA SER A 349 -3.26 5.42 -4.31
C SER A 349 -4.65 5.72 -4.84
N ARG A 350 -5.05 6.99 -4.87
CA ARG A 350 -6.31 7.39 -5.50
C ARG A 350 -6.23 7.26 -7.03
N ASP A 351 -6.60 6.08 -7.57
CA ASP A 351 -6.63 5.76 -9.00
C ASP A 351 -8.00 5.26 -9.48
N TYR A 352 -8.82 6.18 -9.99
CA TYR A 352 -10.15 5.91 -10.52
C TYR A 352 -10.31 6.57 -11.91
N ASP A 353 -11.31 6.15 -12.70
CA ASP A 353 -11.59 6.63 -14.07
C ASP A 353 -11.66 8.17 -14.20
N GLY A 354 -12.13 8.88 -13.16
CA GLY A 354 -12.30 10.34 -13.13
C GLY A 354 -11.15 11.14 -12.51
N TYR A 355 -10.35 10.53 -11.62
CA TYR A 355 -9.13 11.12 -11.07
C TYR A 355 -8.15 10.01 -10.70
N SER A 356 -6.90 10.24 -11.12
CA SER A 356 -5.76 9.38 -10.87
C SER A 356 -4.64 10.25 -10.30
N GLU A 357 -3.98 9.80 -9.23
CA GLU A 357 -2.71 10.37 -8.77
C GLU A 357 -1.48 9.53 -9.16
N GLU A 358 -1.66 8.33 -9.68
CA GLU A 358 -0.60 7.42 -10.15
C GLU A 358 0.26 7.98 -11.29
N ALA A 359 1.58 7.83 -11.23
CA ALA A 359 2.46 7.92 -12.40
C ALA A 359 3.63 6.96 -12.34
N ARG A 360 4.00 6.39 -13.49
CA ARG A 360 5.26 5.65 -13.66
C ARG A 360 6.39 6.65 -13.87
N ILE A 361 7.54 6.46 -13.21
CA ILE A 361 8.66 7.43 -13.27
C ILE A 361 9.22 7.61 -14.71
N ALA A 362 9.06 6.63 -15.60
CA ALA A 362 9.40 6.76 -17.03
C ALA A 362 8.61 7.88 -17.74
N ASP A 363 7.35 8.07 -17.37
CA ASP A 363 6.45 9.05 -17.96
C ASP A 363 6.54 10.43 -17.25
N LEU A 364 7.36 10.55 -16.20
CA LEU A 364 7.53 11.78 -15.44
C LEU A 364 8.70 12.64 -15.89
N ARG A 365 8.46 13.95 -15.97
CA ARG A 365 9.45 14.93 -16.42
C ARG A 365 10.40 15.37 -15.31
N LEU A 366 11.45 14.58 -15.06
CA LEU A 366 12.38 14.80 -13.93
C LEU A 366 13.20 16.09 -14.04
N ASN A 367 13.37 16.79 -12.90
CA ASN A 367 14.14 18.03 -12.82
C ASN A 367 15.65 17.78 -13.07
N PRO A 368 16.24 18.29 -14.17
CA PRO A 368 17.60 17.94 -14.58
C PRO A 368 18.70 18.53 -13.68
N ALA A 369 18.36 19.43 -12.74
CA ALA A 369 19.28 19.92 -11.72
C ALA A 369 19.37 18.99 -10.49
N LEU A 370 18.38 18.13 -10.29
CA LEU A 370 18.27 17.18 -9.17
C LEU A 370 18.48 15.73 -9.62
N PHE A 371 17.99 15.39 -10.82
CA PHE A 371 18.14 14.10 -11.49
C PHE A 371 18.99 14.24 -12.78
N PRO A 372 20.30 14.56 -12.67
CA PRO A 372 21.17 14.77 -13.84
C PRO A 372 21.45 13.49 -14.66
N ASN A 373 20.98 12.33 -14.18
CA ASN A 373 21.02 11.02 -14.83
C ASN A 373 19.60 10.45 -15.07
N ALA A 374 18.61 11.31 -15.35
CA ALA A 374 17.23 10.89 -15.63
C ALA A 374 17.12 9.77 -16.69
N GLU A 375 17.88 9.86 -17.80
CA GLU A 375 17.97 8.81 -18.86
C GLU A 375 18.42 7.42 -18.35
N GLU A 376 19.09 7.36 -17.19
CA GLU A 376 19.48 6.11 -16.52
C GLU A 376 18.39 5.65 -15.55
N LEU A 377 17.89 6.56 -14.70
CA LEU A 377 16.86 6.27 -13.70
C LEU A 377 15.55 5.80 -14.35
N GLN A 378 15.12 6.44 -15.44
CA GLN A 378 13.83 6.22 -16.11
C GLN A 378 13.80 4.97 -17.02
N GLN A 379 14.82 4.12 -17.00
CA GLN A 379 14.77 2.82 -17.66
C GLN A 379 13.86 1.87 -16.90
N ASP A 380 13.13 1.02 -17.63
CA ASP A 380 12.20 0.03 -17.06
C ASP A 380 12.90 -0.84 -16.00
N GLU A 381 14.15 -1.21 -16.27
CA GLU A 381 15.03 -2.02 -15.42
C GLU A 381 15.65 -1.26 -14.20
N ASN A 382 15.25 0.00 -13.96
CA ASN A 382 15.73 0.82 -12.83
C ASN A 382 14.54 1.37 -12.02
N LEU A 383 14.21 2.66 -12.18
CA LEU A 383 13.04 3.28 -11.55
C LEU A 383 11.87 3.45 -12.53
N GLY A 384 12.05 3.28 -13.84
CA GLY A 384 11.09 3.71 -14.87
C GLY A 384 9.67 3.19 -14.65
N ARG A 385 9.55 1.94 -14.17
CA ARG A 385 8.24 1.34 -13.88
C ARG A 385 7.71 1.58 -12.47
N LEU A 386 8.54 2.04 -11.52
CA LEU A 386 8.08 2.28 -10.14
C LEU A 386 6.99 3.36 -10.13
N LEU A 387 5.88 3.05 -9.46
CA LEU A 387 4.79 4.00 -9.22
C LEU A 387 5.20 5.09 -8.25
N VAL A 388 4.70 6.29 -8.49
CA VAL A 388 4.78 7.44 -7.57
C VAL A 388 3.55 8.33 -7.73
N THR A 389 3.22 9.10 -6.69
CA THR A 389 2.21 10.16 -6.85
C THR A 389 2.70 11.30 -7.77
N LYS A 390 1.85 11.70 -8.73
CA LYS A 390 1.95 12.94 -9.52
C LYS A 390 1.29 14.14 -8.83
N SER A 391 0.73 13.94 -7.63
CA SER A 391 0.15 15.00 -6.80
C SER A 391 1.19 16.06 -6.45
N THR A 392 0.94 17.30 -6.84
CA THR A 392 1.93 18.37 -6.68
C THR A 392 2.00 18.96 -5.28
N ALA A 393 1.02 18.67 -4.39
CA ALA A 393 1.07 19.03 -2.98
C ALA A 393 2.40 18.62 -2.33
N PHE A 394 2.92 17.47 -2.74
CA PHE A 394 4.20 16.93 -2.36
C PHE A 394 5.39 17.66 -3.06
N LEU A 395 5.25 18.00 -4.35
CA LEU A 395 6.31 18.49 -5.25
C LEU A 395 6.99 19.81 -4.86
N SER A 396 6.37 20.66 -4.03
CA SER A 396 7.01 21.92 -3.60
C SER A 396 6.69 22.32 -2.15
N ASP A 397 7.69 22.89 -1.46
CA ASP A 397 7.53 23.47 -0.11
C ASP A 397 6.84 24.87 -0.15
N THR A 398 6.46 25.36 -1.33
CA THR A 398 5.79 26.66 -1.54
C THR A 398 4.52 26.53 -2.35
N ALA A 399 3.50 27.28 -1.96
CA ALA A 399 2.34 27.61 -2.77
C ALA A 399 2.69 28.63 -3.86
N LYS A 400 1.85 28.74 -4.88
CA LYS A 400 1.90 29.79 -5.90
C LYS A 400 0.60 30.60 -5.90
N VAL A 401 0.69 31.93 -6.02
CA VAL A 401 -0.47 32.84 -6.04
C VAL A 401 -0.44 33.79 -7.25
N ARG A 402 -1.53 33.87 -8.03
CA ARG A 402 -1.73 34.88 -9.10
C ARG A 402 -3.07 35.62 -8.96
N LEU A 403 -3.20 36.78 -9.62
CA LEU A 403 -4.50 37.48 -9.80
C LEU A 403 -4.84 37.66 -11.28
N VAL A 404 -6.11 37.48 -11.64
CA VAL A 404 -6.72 37.91 -12.91
C VAL A 404 -7.69 39.07 -12.66
N HIS A 405 -7.70 40.08 -13.55
CA HIS A 405 -8.74 41.14 -13.52
C HIS A 405 -9.83 40.83 -14.55
N ALA A 406 -10.90 40.15 -14.11
CA ALA A 406 -11.86 39.49 -14.99
C ALA A 406 -13.05 40.34 -15.46
N HIS A 407 -13.36 41.49 -14.84
CA HIS A 407 -14.60 42.23 -15.15
C HIS A 407 -14.39 43.72 -15.52
N PRO A 408 -14.82 44.19 -16.71
CA PRO A 408 -14.42 45.48 -17.29
C PRO A 408 -14.96 46.74 -16.58
N ASP A 409 -16.07 46.66 -15.85
CA ASP A 409 -16.57 47.79 -15.04
C ASP A 409 -15.81 48.01 -13.73
N VAL A 410 -14.93 47.09 -13.31
CA VAL A 410 -14.08 47.28 -12.13
C VAL A 410 -12.88 48.13 -12.55
N PRO A 411 -12.56 49.25 -11.88
CA PRO A 411 -11.34 50.02 -12.21
C PRO A 411 -10.08 49.18 -11.93
N PRO A 412 -8.90 49.57 -12.46
CA PRO A 412 -7.65 48.87 -12.16
C PRO A 412 -7.46 48.65 -10.66
N VAL A 413 -6.98 47.47 -10.27
CA VAL A 413 -6.89 47.03 -8.88
C VAL A 413 -5.45 47.02 -8.39
N ASP A 414 -5.22 47.54 -7.19
CA ASP A 414 -3.94 47.44 -6.50
C ASP A 414 -3.99 46.24 -5.52
N ILE A 415 -3.01 45.34 -5.60
CA ILE A 415 -2.98 44.03 -4.92
C ILE A 415 -1.81 43.99 -3.96
N THR A 416 -2.07 43.71 -2.69
CA THR A 416 -1.03 43.62 -1.65
C THR A 416 -1.22 42.33 -0.85
N VAL A 417 -0.18 41.49 -0.75
CA VAL A 417 -0.23 40.29 0.09
C VAL A 417 0.38 40.60 1.45
N LEU A 418 -0.31 40.21 2.52
CA LEU A 418 0.10 40.37 3.91
C LEU A 418 0.24 39.01 4.61
N GLN A 419 1.15 38.92 5.58
CA GLN A 419 1.21 37.87 6.60
C GLN A 419 1.31 38.54 7.97
N ASP A 420 0.49 38.15 8.95
CA ASP A 420 0.35 38.83 10.26
C ASP A 420 0.14 40.37 10.15
N GLY A 421 -0.53 40.83 9.10
CA GLY A 421 -0.72 42.26 8.79
C GLY A 421 0.56 42.98 8.32
N THR A 422 1.67 42.27 8.13
CA THR A 422 2.90 42.76 7.52
C THR A 422 2.89 42.49 6.02
N GLN A 423 3.15 43.51 5.21
CA GLN A 423 3.21 43.39 3.76
C GLN A 423 4.44 42.59 3.30
N ILE A 424 4.20 41.50 2.57
CA ILE A 424 5.24 40.64 1.99
C ILE A 424 5.41 40.87 0.48
N ALA A 425 4.33 41.22 -0.23
CA ALA A 425 4.35 41.48 -1.67
C ALA A 425 3.39 42.60 -2.09
N GLY A 426 3.60 43.13 -3.30
CA GLY A 426 2.83 44.26 -3.86
C GLY A 426 3.27 45.64 -3.35
N PRO A 427 2.50 46.72 -3.61
CA PRO A 427 1.29 46.71 -4.43
C PRO A 427 1.60 46.42 -5.90
N LEU A 428 0.94 45.43 -6.49
CA LEU A 428 0.90 45.20 -7.94
C LEU A 428 -0.38 45.83 -8.48
N THR A 429 -0.32 46.55 -9.61
CA THR A 429 -1.53 47.11 -10.26
C THR A 429 -1.87 46.29 -11.50
N LEU A 430 -3.11 45.78 -11.59
CA LEU A 430 -3.65 45.14 -12.80
C LEU A 430 -4.83 45.95 -13.35
N ALA A 431 -4.93 46.06 -14.67
CA ALA A 431 -6.11 46.52 -15.40
C ALA A 431 -6.92 45.34 -15.95
N PHE A 432 -8.15 45.59 -16.42
CA PHE A 432 -9.01 44.56 -16.99
C PHE A 432 -8.33 43.79 -18.14
N GLY A 433 -8.35 42.46 -18.05
CA GLY A 433 -7.69 41.53 -18.97
C GLY A 433 -6.24 41.18 -18.60
N ASP A 434 -5.62 41.89 -17.66
CA ASP A 434 -4.28 41.54 -17.17
C ASP A 434 -4.35 40.32 -16.23
N VAL A 435 -3.34 39.45 -16.35
CA VAL A 435 -3.03 38.34 -15.43
C VAL A 435 -1.64 38.60 -14.85
N SER A 436 -1.41 38.31 -13.57
CA SER A 436 -0.06 38.36 -12.99
C SER A 436 0.74 37.07 -13.24
N ASP A 437 2.06 37.20 -13.26
CA ASP A 437 2.95 36.08 -12.94
C ASP A 437 2.57 35.49 -11.57
N TYR A 438 2.94 34.23 -11.31
CA TYR A 438 2.79 33.64 -9.98
C TYR A 438 3.80 34.21 -8.98
N LEU A 439 3.32 34.43 -7.76
CA LEU A 439 4.12 34.72 -6.57
C LEU A 439 4.26 33.45 -5.75
N GLU A 440 5.48 32.93 -5.63
CA GLU A 440 5.79 31.82 -4.72
C GLU A 440 5.76 32.30 -3.25
N LEU A 441 5.07 31.54 -2.39
CA LEU A 441 4.94 31.79 -0.96
C LEU A 441 5.11 30.47 -0.18
N PRO A 442 5.84 30.44 0.95
CA PRO A 442 5.80 29.28 1.85
C PRO A 442 4.38 28.99 2.33
N GLY A 443 4.05 27.74 2.65
CA GLY A 443 2.73 27.40 3.20
C GLY A 443 2.39 28.17 4.49
N GLY A 444 1.10 28.45 4.70
CA GLY A 444 0.56 29.17 5.86
C GLY A 444 -0.54 30.18 5.52
N THR A 445 -1.02 30.90 6.53
CA THR A 445 -2.10 31.89 6.41
C THR A 445 -1.62 33.24 5.87
N TYR A 446 -2.33 33.79 4.90
CA TYR A 446 -2.07 35.09 4.28
C TYR A 446 -3.35 35.92 4.11
N GLN A 447 -3.21 37.22 3.84
CA GLN A 447 -4.30 38.07 3.36
C GLN A 447 -3.94 38.68 2.00
N VAL A 448 -4.71 38.33 0.97
CA VAL A 448 -4.67 38.98 -0.35
C VAL A 448 -5.60 40.20 -0.29
N VAL A 449 -5.02 41.40 -0.28
CA VAL A 449 -5.75 42.66 -0.15
C VAL A 449 -5.86 43.34 -1.50
N ILE A 450 -7.09 43.43 -2.01
CA ILE A 450 -7.42 43.98 -3.33
C ILE A 450 -8.11 45.34 -3.17
N ALA A 451 -7.58 46.38 -3.82
CA ALA A 451 -8.05 47.76 -3.72
C ALA A 451 -8.33 48.35 -5.11
N PRO A 452 -9.59 48.35 -5.59
CA PRO A 452 -9.95 48.96 -6.86
C PRO A 452 -9.77 50.49 -6.84
N GLN A 453 -8.98 51.01 -7.78
CA GLN A 453 -8.53 52.40 -7.78
C GLN A 453 -9.70 53.39 -7.88
N GLY A 454 -9.62 54.46 -7.08
CA GLY A 454 -10.62 55.52 -7.05
C GLY A 454 -11.91 55.21 -6.28
N LEU A 455 -12.17 53.95 -5.90
CA LEU A 455 -13.34 53.59 -5.07
C LEU A 455 -13.11 53.90 -3.57
N GLY A 456 -11.87 53.84 -3.10
CA GLY A 456 -11.54 54.06 -1.69
C GLY A 456 -11.93 52.91 -0.75
N ILE A 457 -12.12 51.71 -1.30
CA ILE A 457 -12.35 50.46 -0.58
C ILE A 457 -11.11 49.56 -0.68
N SER A 458 -11.02 48.58 0.21
CA SER A 458 -10.04 47.49 0.13
C SER A 458 -10.71 46.22 0.65
N ILE A 459 -10.53 45.12 -0.07
CA ILE A 459 -11.16 43.83 0.16
C ILE A 459 -10.03 42.87 0.56
N PRO A 460 -9.88 42.54 1.86
CA PRO A 460 -8.97 41.50 2.32
C PRO A 460 -9.64 40.13 2.19
N VAL A 461 -9.04 39.23 1.43
CA VAL A 461 -9.37 37.80 1.45
C VAL A 461 -8.30 37.09 2.27
N THR A 462 -8.69 36.46 3.38
CA THR A 462 -7.81 35.53 4.10
C THR A 462 -7.78 34.22 3.32
N VAL A 463 -6.58 33.67 3.12
CA VAL A 463 -6.37 32.36 2.49
C VAL A 463 -5.31 31.59 3.28
N ASP A 464 -5.49 30.30 3.41
CA ASP A 464 -4.48 29.37 3.88
C ASP A 464 -3.87 28.66 2.65
N LEU A 465 -2.57 28.81 2.48
CA LEU A 465 -1.83 28.32 1.32
C LEU A 465 -1.02 27.07 1.70
N PHE A 466 -0.94 26.09 0.81
CA PHE A 466 -0.27 24.81 1.07
C PHE A 466 0.91 24.61 0.13
N GLY A 467 1.89 23.79 0.54
CA GLY A 467 2.97 23.38 -0.36
C GLY A 467 2.38 22.82 -1.66
N GLY A 468 2.97 23.17 -2.80
CA GLY A 468 2.52 22.69 -4.10
C GLY A 468 1.30 23.39 -4.69
N SER A 469 0.38 23.97 -3.90
CA SER A 469 -0.91 24.44 -4.45
C SER A 469 -0.79 25.70 -5.31
N PHE A 470 -1.50 25.74 -6.45
CA PHE A 470 -1.54 26.88 -7.36
C PHE A 470 -2.86 27.61 -7.13
N ASN A 471 -2.80 28.93 -6.89
CA ASN A 471 -3.95 29.69 -6.39
C ASN A 471 -4.25 30.87 -7.31
N THR A 472 -5.42 30.85 -7.95
CA THR A 472 -5.89 31.89 -8.85
C THR A 472 -6.96 32.74 -8.17
N PHE A 473 -6.59 33.96 -7.78
CA PHE A 473 -7.55 34.95 -7.33
C PHE A 473 -8.10 35.74 -8.52
N THR A 474 -9.31 36.32 -8.41
CA THR A 474 -9.85 37.18 -9.48
C THR A 474 -10.97 38.11 -8.99
N VAL A 475 -11.18 39.24 -9.69
CA VAL A 475 -12.04 40.36 -9.24
C VAL A 475 -13.24 40.57 -10.17
N PHE A 476 -14.44 40.59 -9.57
CA PHE A 476 -15.74 40.62 -10.27
C PHE A 476 -16.66 41.76 -9.83
N LYS A 477 -17.82 41.85 -10.47
CA LYS A 477 -18.86 42.82 -10.14
C LYS A 477 -20.26 42.28 -10.46
N ASN A 478 -20.86 41.62 -9.46
CA ASN A 478 -22.25 41.13 -9.44
C ASN A 478 -23.22 42.02 -10.25
N VAL A 479 -23.76 41.49 -11.35
CA VAL A 479 -24.73 42.21 -12.18
C VAL A 479 -26.00 42.59 -11.39
N GLY A 480 -26.40 43.85 -11.50
CA GLY A 480 -27.64 44.40 -10.95
C GLY A 480 -27.49 45.27 -9.70
N LEU A 481 -26.34 45.25 -9.02
CA LEU A 481 -26.05 46.13 -7.87
C LEU A 481 -25.07 47.26 -8.21
N PRO A 482 -25.26 48.48 -7.66
CA PRO A 482 -24.34 49.59 -7.87
C PRO A 482 -23.07 49.41 -7.02
N LEU A 483 -21.99 48.93 -7.65
CA LEU A 483 -20.66 48.74 -7.05
C LEU A 483 -20.60 47.75 -5.87
N ASN A 484 -21.13 46.54 -6.09
CA ASN A 484 -20.68 45.36 -5.33
C ASN A 484 -19.51 44.73 -6.10
N VAL A 485 -18.28 44.99 -5.65
CA VAL A 485 -17.06 44.35 -6.19
C VAL A 485 -16.79 43.11 -5.34
N ASP A 486 -16.58 41.97 -5.99
CA ASP A 486 -16.32 40.68 -5.34
C ASP A 486 -14.93 40.14 -5.69
N VAL A 487 -14.44 39.19 -4.89
CA VAL A 487 -13.18 38.49 -5.13
C VAL A 487 -13.40 36.99 -4.99
N ARG A 488 -12.98 36.24 -6.01
CA ARG A 488 -12.98 34.78 -6.03
C ARG A 488 -11.58 34.25 -5.83
N HIS A 489 -11.50 33.02 -5.36
CA HIS A 489 -10.29 32.22 -5.21
C HIS A 489 -10.59 30.84 -5.78
N PHE A 490 -9.76 30.40 -6.71
CA PHE A 490 -9.70 29.03 -7.19
C PHE A 490 -8.37 28.43 -6.73
N THR A 491 -8.40 27.23 -6.16
CA THR A 491 -7.21 26.37 -6.20
C THR A 491 -7.22 25.70 -7.58
N ASP A 492 -6.09 25.74 -8.26
CA ASP A 492 -5.88 25.03 -9.51
C ASP A 492 -5.25 23.67 -9.13
N ASN A 493 -5.84 22.53 -9.48
CA ASN A 493 -5.13 21.24 -9.39
C ASN A 493 -3.84 21.34 -10.24
N PRO A 494 -2.62 21.20 -9.67
CA PRO A 494 -1.40 21.44 -10.44
C PRO A 494 -0.75 20.16 -11.02
N ASN A 495 -1.39 18.98 -10.90
CA ASN A 495 -0.84 17.66 -11.26
C ASN A 495 -0.03 17.69 -12.57
N ALA A 496 1.21 17.21 -12.51
CA ALA A 496 2.14 17.30 -13.63
C ALA A 496 1.56 16.67 -14.91
N PRO A 497 1.82 17.21 -16.11
CA PRO A 497 1.60 16.49 -17.36
C PRO A 497 2.57 15.30 -17.48
N GLU A 498 2.17 14.30 -18.24
CA GLU A 498 3.06 13.23 -18.71
C GLU A 498 4.14 13.78 -19.66
N SER A 499 5.25 13.05 -19.78
CA SER A 499 6.40 13.39 -20.61
C SER A 499 6.02 13.45 -22.09
N GLY A 500 6.08 14.65 -22.68
CA GLY A 500 5.64 14.92 -24.06
C GLY A 500 4.25 15.53 -24.17
N ASN A 501 3.57 15.80 -23.05
CA ASN A 501 2.27 16.47 -22.98
C ASN A 501 2.37 17.85 -22.29
N ALA A 502 1.27 18.60 -22.38
CA ALA A 502 1.00 19.88 -21.74
C ALA A 502 -0.46 19.92 -21.26
N LYS A 503 -0.79 20.73 -20.26
CA LYS A 503 -2.18 20.88 -19.75
C LYS A 503 -2.80 22.22 -20.12
N VAL A 504 -4.11 22.22 -20.35
CA VAL A 504 -4.92 23.42 -20.63
C VAL A 504 -6.07 23.50 -19.63
N ASN A 505 -5.99 24.48 -18.73
CA ASN A 505 -7.00 24.76 -17.70
C ASN A 505 -7.93 25.87 -18.18
N VAL A 506 -9.25 25.67 -18.13
CA VAL A 506 -10.23 26.62 -18.69
C VAL A 506 -11.17 27.21 -17.63
N TYR A 507 -11.13 28.53 -17.47
CA TYR A 507 -11.93 29.28 -16.50
C TYR A 507 -12.98 30.13 -17.23
N HIS A 508 -14.26 29.75 -17.10
CA HIS A 508 -15.35 30.58 -17.63
C HIS A 508 -15.79 31.64 -16.61
N LEU A 509 -15.37 32.88 -16.88
CA LEU A 509 -15.46 34.05 -16.00
C LEU A 509 -16.25 35.22 -16.64
N SER A 510 -17.27 34.93 -17.44
CA SER A 510 -18.09 35.92 -18.17
C SER A 510 -19.57 35.83 -17.79
N GLU A 511 -20.08 36.79 -17.01
CA GLU A 511 -21.49 36.83 -16.56
C GLU A 511 -22.50 37.07 -17.72
N THR A 512 -22.04 37.56 -18.88
CA THR A 512 -22.90 37.90 -20.03
C THR A 512 -22.90 36.88 -21.19
N ALA A 513 -22.16 35.79 -21.06
CA ALA A 513 -22.14 34.69 -22.02
C ALA A 513 -23.24 33.63 -21.75
N GLY A 514 -23.43 32.72 -22.70
CA GLY A 514 -24.06 31.42 -22.44
C GLY A 514 -23.01 30.41 -21.98
N LEU A 515 -23.25 29.14 -22.26
CA LEU A 515 -22.21 28.10 -22.16
C LEU A 515 -21.10 28.37 -23.20
N VAL A 516 -19.87 27.96 -22.91
CA VAL A 516 -18.71 28.19 -23.78
C VAL A 516 -17.93 26.92 -24.06
N ASP A 517 -17.44 26.80 -25.29
CA ASP A 517 -16.55 25.72 -25.68
C ASP A 517 -15.11 26.24 -25.74
N VAL A 518 -14.17 25.31 -25.62
CA VAL A 518 -12.79 25.51 -26.06
C VAL A 518 -12.47 24.49 -27.13
N VAL A 519 -12.19 24.98 -28.33
CA VAL A 519 -11.88 24.16 -29.50
C VAL A 519 -10.40 24.31 -29.87
N ALA A 520 -9.78 23.23 -30.29
CA ALA A 520 -8.46 23.21 -30.90
C ALA A 520 -8.59 22.90 -32.39
N ASN A 521 -7.91 23.67 -33.24
CA ASN A 521 -7.73 23.28 -34.63
C ASN A 521 -6.36 22.61 -34.78
N ILE A 522 -6.37 21.31 -35.09
CA ILE A 522 -5.19 20.45 -35.19
C ILE A 522 -5.13 19.90 -36.62
N ASP A 523 -4.07 20.23 -37.37
CA ASP A 523 -3.90 19.88 -38.80
C ASP A 523 -5.09 20.21 -39.74
N GLY A 524 -6.00 21.09 -39.31
CA GLY A 524 -7.21 21.48 -40.04
C GLY A 524 -8.46 20.65 -39.71
N VAL A 525 -8.42 19.82 -38.66
CA VAL A 525 -9.59 19.29 -37.95
C VAL A 525 -9.87 20.20 -36.75
N THR A 526 -11.14 20.54 -36.52
CA THR A 526 -11.56 21.23 -35.28
C THR A 526 -12.02 20.16 -34.30
N GLU A 527 -11.41 20.13 -33.11
CA GLU A 527 -11.73 19.21 -32.02
C GLU A 527 -12.15 20.04 -30.80
N THR A 528 -13.28 19.67 -30.19
CA THR A 528 -13.77 20.32 -28.96
C THR A 528 -13.03 19.71 -27.77
N LEU A 529 -12.24 20.52 -27.06
CA LEU A 529 -11.51 20.13 -25.86
C LEU A 529 -12.35 20.32 -24.59
N VAL A 530 -13.16 21.40 -24.53
CA VAL A 530 -14.27 21.54 -23.57
C VAL A 530 -15.54 21.85 -24.33
N ASP A 531 -16.62 21.14 -24.01
CA ASP A 531 -17.96 21.27 -24.56
C ASP A 531 -18.89 21.88 -23.48
N ASP A 532 -19.73 22.85 -23.83
CA ASP A 532 -20.85 23.34 -22.99
C ASP A 532 -20.47 23.87 -21.57
N LEU A 533 -19.25 24.38 -21.37
CA LEU A 533 -18.74 24.84 -20.05
C LEU A 533 -19.64 25.96 -19.46
N PRO A 534 -20.15 25.84 -18.22
CA PRO A 534 -20.96 26.87 -17.58
C PRO A 534 -20.15 27.98 -16.91
N PHE A 535 -20.77 29.15 -16.74
CA PHE A 535 -20.17 30.26 -15.99
C PHE A 535 -19.94 29.89 -14.53
N VAL A 536 -18.69 29.97 -14.08
CA VAL A 536 -18.30 29.66 -12.70
C VAL A 536 -18.78 30.78 -11.79
N SER A 537 -19.83 30.54 -10.98
CA SER A 537 -20.58 31.58 -10.27
C SER A 537 -20.30 31.71 -8.77
N ASP A 538 -19.26 31.03 -8.26
CA ASP A 538 -18.95 30.76 -6.83
C ASP A 538 -19.82 29.70 -6.14
N VAL A 539 -19.15 28.93 -5.27
CA VAL A 539 -19.66 28.18 -4.10
C VAL A 539 -20.94 27.37 -4.31
N THR A 540 -20.74 26.07 -4.57
CA THR A 540 -21.73 24.98 -4.44
C THR A 540 -23.11 25.28 -5.05
N MET A 541 -23.23 25.10 -6.36
CA MET A 541 -24.55 24.84 -6.94
C MET A 541 -24.95 23.41 -6.55
N ALA A 542 -25.98 23.28 -5.71
CA ALA A 542 -26.52 22.01 -5.16
C ALA A 542 -25.60 21.17 -4.26
N GLY A 543 -24.27 21.32 -4.33
CA GLY A 543 -23.28 20.60 -3.53
C GLY A 543 -22.00 20.34 -4.31
N GLU A 544 -22.12 20.22 -5.63
CA GLU A 544 -21.02 19.98 -6.56
C GLU A 544 -20.10 21.21 -6.69
N LEU A 545 -18.79 20.94 -6.77
CA LEU A 545 -17.81 21.90 -7.27
C LEU A 545 -17.90 21.94 -8.80
N VAL A 546 -18.16 23.12 -9.37
CA VAL A 546 -18.09 23.33 -10.82
C VAL A 546 -16.60 23.42 -11.20
N ARG A 547 -15.96 22.25 -11.30
CA ARG A 547 -14.52 22.11 -11.61
C ARG A 547 -14.22 22.78 -12.97
N THR A 548 -13.10 23.49 -13.06
CA THR A 548 -12.58 23.99 -14.34
C THR A 548 -11.84 22.86 -15.05
N PRO A 549 -12.27 22.42 -16.25
CA PRO A 549 -11.63 21.29 -16.93
C PRO A 549 -10.15 21.53 -17.16
N GLN A 550 -9.38 20.46 -16.92
CA GLN A 550 -7.96 20.37 -17.23
C GLN A 550 -7.80 19.35 -18.34
N ILE A 551 -7.45 19.81 -19.54
CA ILE A 551 -7.27 18.93 -20.69
C ILE A 551 -5.78 18.69 -20.85
N GLU A 552 -5.37 17.43 -20.88
CA GLU A 552 -4.02 17.07 -21.30
C GLU A 552 -3.96 16.90 -22.82
N VAL A 553 -2.95 17.52 -23.45
CA VAL A 553 -2.72 17.51 -24.89
C VAL A 553 -1.23 17.29 -25.17
N ALA A 554 -0.88 16.68 -26.29
CA ALA A 554 0.52 16.50 -26.68
C ALA A 554 1.26 17.85 -26.85
N GLU A 555 2.60 17.84 -26.79
CA GLU A 555 3.38 19.03 -27.16
C GLU A 555 3.18 19.38 -28.65
N GLY A 556 3.06 20.67 -28.95
CA GLY A 556 2.75 21.11 -30.31
C GLY A 556 2.33 22.58 -30.43
N THR A 557 1.84 22.93 -31.63
CA THR A 557 1.29 24.24 -31.92
C THR A 557 -0.21 24.11 -32.18
N TYR A 558 -1.01 24.71 -31.31
CA TYR A 558 -2.46 24.57 -31.30
C TYR A 558 -3.13 25.86 -31.80
N ASP A 559 -4.04 25.73 -32.76
CA ASP A 559 -4.93 26.82 -33.15
C ASP A 559 -6.18 26.81 -32.26
N LEU A 560 -5.96 27.17 -30.98
CA LEU A 560 -6.98 27.23 -29.94
C LEU A 560 -7.97 28.39 -30.21
N ALA A 561 -9.23 28.19 -29.82
CA ALA A 561 -10.25 29.22 -29.78
C ALA A 561 -11.25 28.97 -28.65
N VAL A 562 -11.84 30.06 -28.14
CA VAL A 562 -13.01 30.03 -27.24
C VAL A 562 -14.23 30.46 -28.05
N THR A 563 -15.34 29.72 -27.94
CA THR A 563 -16.62 29.99 -28.64
C THR A 563 -17.80 29.92 -27.68
N PRO A 564 -18.95 30.59 -27.94
CA PRO A 564 -20.21 30.25 -27.29
C PRO A 564 -20.77 28.96 -27.90
N ALA A 565 -21.25 28.03 -27.06
CA ALA A 565 -21.69 26.68 -27.49
C ALA A 565 -22.87 26.66 -28.48
N ASP A 566 -23.71 27.71 -28.45
CA ASP A 566 -24.83 27.90 -29.41
C ASP A 566 -24.38 28.47 -30.78
N ASP A 567 -23.13 28.94 -30.95
CA ASP A 567 -22.66 29.62 -32.18
C ASP A 567 -21.12 29.62 -32.37
N ASP A 568 -20.57 28.48 -32.81
CA ASP A 568 -19.16 28.30 -33.22
C ASP A 568 -18.71 29.20 -34.40
N SER A 569 -19.61 30.00 -35.00
CA SER A 569 -19.22 31.07 -35.93
C SER A 569 -18.71 32.35 -35.25
N VAL A 570 -18.80 32.42 -33.91
CA VAL A 570 -18.33 33.54 -33.07
C VAL A 570 -17.10 33.13 -32.26
N VAL A 571 -15.93 33.16 -32.90
CA VAL A 571 -14.64 33.05 -32.18
C VAL A 571 -14.48 34.26 -31.25
N ALA A 572 -14.51 34.02 -29.94
CA ALA A 572 -14.41 35.03 -28.90
C ALA A 572 -12.96 35.45 -28.60
N LEU A 573 -12.04 34.49 -28.67
CA LEU A 573 -10.62 34.73 -28.78
C LEU A 573 -10.01 33.75 -29.77
N ASP A 574 -9.18 34.29 -30.65
CA ASP A 574 -8.31 33.57 -31.58
C ASP A 574 -6.93 33.43 -30.90
N LEU A 575 -6.60 32.21 -30.48
CA LEU A 575 -5.31 31.83 -29.88
C LEU A 575 -4.48 31.03 -30.91
N SER A 576 -4.62 31.34 -32.20
CA SER A 576 -3.84 30.67 -33.26
C SER A 576 -2.33 30.80 -33.08
N GLY A 577 -1.62 29.69 -33.32
CA GLY A 577 -0.19 29.57 -33.09
C GLY A 577 0.22 29.48 -31.60
N THR A 578 -0.63 28.96 -30.72
CA THR A 578 -0.24 28.71 -29.31
C THR A 578 0.73 27.53 -29.25
N GLU A 579 2.01 27.81 -28.97
CA GLU A 579 3.05 26.80 -28.72
C GLU A 579 2.91 26.29 -27.28
N LEU A 580 2.63 24.98 -27.13
CA LEU A 580 2.66 24.23 -25.88
C LEU A 580 3.82 23.25 -25.93
N ASN A 581 4.76 23.34 -24.98
CA ASN A 581 5.92 22.46 -24.90
C ASN A 581 5.69 21.37 -23.85
N ASP A 582 6.41 20.25 -23.97
CA ASP A 582 6.53 19.22 -22.94
C ASP A 582 6.67 19.81 -21.51
N GLY A 583 5.69 19.52 -20.65
CA GLY A 583 5.59 19.97 -19.26
C GLY A 583 4.93 21.34 -19.03
N ASP A 584 4.47 22.05 -20.07
CA ASP A 584 3.80 23.34 -19.90
C ASP A 584 2.36 23.18 -19.35
N ILE A 585 1.93 24.11 -18.49
CA ILE A 585 0.50 24.32 -18.18
C ILE A 585 0.06 25.67 -18.75
N LEU A 586 -1.03 25.70 -19.50
CA LEU A 586 -1.71 26.89 -19.99
C LEU A 586 -2.98 27.12 -19.15
N SER A 587 -3.25 28.37 -18.78
CA SER A 587 -4.55 28.77 -18.22
C SER A 587 -5.25 29.76 -19.14
N VAL A 588 -6.49 29.45 -19.52
CA VAL A 588 -7.35 30.23 -20.43
C VAL A 588 -8.50 30.81 -19.64
N PHE A 589 -8.62 32.14 -19.61
CA PHE A 589 -9.64 32.85 -18.85
C PHE A 589 -10.63 33.53 -19.80
N ALA A 590 -11.87 33.04 -19.89
CA ALA A 590 -12.93 33.64 -20.72
C ALA A 590 -13.70 34.72 -19.94
N LEU A 591 -13.56 35.98 -20.34
CA LEU A 591 -13.99 37.19 -19.61
C LEU A 591 -15.13 37.95 -20.32
N ASP A 592 -15.83 38.82 -19.61
CA ASP A 592 -16.85 39.71 -20.19
C ASP A 592 -16.24 40.81 -21.09
N GLY A 593 -16.55 40.78 -22.39
CA GLY A 593 -16.08 41.77 -23.36
C GLY A 593 -16.89 43.08 -23.41
N ASN A 594 -18.22 43.04 -23.21
CA ASN A 594 -19.06 44.24 -23.16
C ASN A 594 -20.46 44.02 -22.54
N VAL A 595 -20.75 44.70 -21.42
CA VAL A 595 -22.02 44.62 -20.66
C VAL A 595 -23.29 44.98 -21.46
N TYR A 596 -23.18 45.54 -22.67
CA TYR A 596 -24.32 45.94 -23.50
C TYR A 596 -24.59 45.06 -24.73
N THR A 597 -23.74 44.08 -25.03
CA THR A 597 -23.88 43.12 -26.14
C THR A 597 -23.15 41.83 -25.78
N PRO A 598 -23.79 40.65 -25.78
CA PRO A 598 -23.11 39.37 -25.52
C PRO A 598 -21.86 39.26 -26.39
N ALA A 599 -20.72 39.24 -25.72
CA ALA A 599 -19.40 39.27 -26.32
C ALA A 599 -18.43 38.76 -25.26
N ILE A 600 -18.01 37.52 -25.40
CA ILE A 600 -16.90 36.96 -24.64
C ILE A 600 -15.61 37.61 -25.18
N THR A 601 -14.63 37.79 -24.30
CA THR A 601 -13.21 37.94 -24.67
C THR A 601 -12.40 36.95 -23.84
N ALA A 602 -11.10 36.81 -24.05
CA ALA A 602 -10.30 35.97 -23.17
C ALA A 602 -8.87 36.49 -23.02
N THR A 603 -8.16 35.94 -22.04
CA THR A 603 -6.73 36.18 -21.78
C THR A 603 -6.08 34.88 -21.35
N THR A 604 -4.75 34.76 -21.48
CA THR A 604 -4.01 33.53 -21.18
C THR A 604 -2.79 33.78 -20.31
N ALA A 605 -2.42 32.78 -19.51
CA ALA A 605 -1.17 32.72 -18.77
C ALA A 605 -0.52 31.35 -18.94
N LEU A 606 0.75 31.33 -19.37
CA LEU A 606 1.60 30.14 -19.26
C LEU A 606 2.04 30.02 -17.80
N THR A 607 1.77 28.86 -17.22
CA THR A 607 1.75 28.54 -15.78
C THR A 607 3.03 27.79 -15.37
N GLU A 608 4.13 28.13 -16.06
CA GLU A 608 5.44 27.47 -16.04
C GLU A 608 5.47 26.07 -16.70
N ASN A 609 6.69 25.56 -16.76
CA ASN A 609 7.13 24.33 -17.43
C ASN A 609 7.58 23.36 -16.33
N ILE A 610 6.65 22.52 -15.84
CA ILE A 610 6.81 21.76 -14.59
C ILE A 610 7.91 20.70 -14.72
N THR A 611 8.67 20.49 -13.63
CA THR A 611 9.60 19.36 -13.50
C THR A 611 9.52 18.72 -12.12
N VAL A 612 9.44 17.40 -12.12
CA VAL A 612 9.34 16.55 -10.94
C VAL A 612 10.66 16.64 -10.16
N SER A 613 10.60 17.19 -8.95
CA SER A 613 11.77 17.57 -8.14
C SER A 613 12.03 16.64 -6.95
N ARG A 614 11.13 15.70 -6.70
CA ARG A 614 11.11 14.66 -5.68
C ARG A 614 10.24 13.52 -6.21
N LEU A 615 10.40 12.31 -5.68
CA LEU A 615 9.72 11.10 -6.12
C LEU A 615 9.24 10.32 -4.90
N TRP A 616 7.95 10.02 -4.82
CA TRP A 616 7.35 9.29 -3.70
C TRP A 616 6.56 8.09 -4.20
N PRO A 617 7.12 6.88 -4.11
CA PRO A 617 6.33 5.67 -4.27
C PRO A 617 5.33 5.55 -3.14
N PHE A 618 4.21 4.91 -3.47
CA PHE A 618 3.22 4.50 -2.50
C PHE A 618 3.83 3.43 -1.58
N GLY A 619 3.43 3.46 -0.31
CA GLY A 619 3.97 2.58 0.71
C GLY A 619 5.39 2.88 1.18
N ALA A 620 5.70 2.43 2.40
CA ALA A 620 7.03 2.50 2.99
C ALA A 620 7.68 1.11 3.13
N ARG A 621 7.01 0.04 2.68
CA ARG A 621 7.52 -1.34 2.60
C ARG A 621 8.06 -1.87 3.94
N SER A 622 7.38 -1.54 5.03
CA SER A 622 7.89 -1.69 6.40
C SER A 622 6.79 -1.66 7.46
N PHE A 623 7.17 -1.84 8.72
CA PHE A 623 6.38 -1.36 9.85
C PHE A 623 7.08 -0.18 10.53
N THR A 624 6.30 0.74 11.10
CA THR A 624 6.81 1.91 11.82
C THR A 624 6.26 1.95 13.25
N ILE A 625 7.10 2.34 14.20
CA ILE A 625 6.69 2.67 15.57
C ILE A 625 6.70 4.19 15.75
N TRP A 626 5.62 4.73 16.29
CA TRP A 626 5.42 6.13 16.64
C TRP A 626 5.20 6.26 18.15
N ASN A 627 5.43 7.45 18.72
CA ASN A 627 4.88 7.80 20.04
C ASN A 627 3.54 8.56 19.92
N SER A 628 2.80 8.67 21.02
CA SER A 628 1.52 9.40 21.09
C SER A 628 1.58 10.92 20.84
N ALA A 629 2.71 11.44 20.33
CA ALA A 629 2.89 12.82 19.91
C ALA A 629 3.32 12.91 18.42
N GLY A 630 3.01 11.88 17.63
CA GLY A 630 3.28 11.81 16.19
C GLY A 630 4.76 11.69 15.83
N GLN A 631 5.64 11.33 16.77
CA GLN A 631 7.08 11.28 16.52
C GLN A 631 7.53 9.87 16.14
N LEU A 632 8.22 9.76 15.02
CA LEU A 632 8.91 8.56 14.58
C LEU A 632 9.87 8.04 15.66
N VAL A 633 9.67 6.79 16.10
CA VAL A 633 10.45 6.10 17.13
C VAL A 633 11.34 5.01 16.52
N TYR A 634 10.83 4.25 15.56
CA TYR A 634 11.55 3.25 14.79
C TYR A 634 10.88 3.03 13.43
N ASP A 635 11.65 2.75 12.39
CA ASP A 635 11.21 2.31 11.07
C ASP A 635 12.01 1.03 10.74
N SER A 636 11.38 0.01 10.17
CA SER A 636 12.03 -1.28 9.90
C SER A 636 12.94 -1.29 8.66
N GLY A 637 13.39 -0.13 8.18
CA GLY A 637 14.36 -0.04 7.09
C GLY A 637 13.91 -0.81 5.84
N ASN A 638 14.80 -1.66 5.32
CA ASN A 638 14.47 -2.65 4.31
C ASN A 638 14.42 -4.09 4.86
N ASP A 639 14.11 -4.27 6.15
CA ASP A 639 14.04 -5.58 6.82
C ASP A 639 13.15 -6.55 6.02
N PHE A 640 11.95 -6.14 5.61
CA PHE A 640 11.00 -7.02 4.92
C PHE A 640 11.54 -7.49 3.56
N GLU A 641 11.99 -6.57 2.71
CA GLU A 641 12.64 -6.86 1.42
C GLU A 641 13.80 -7.86 1.58
N ILE A 642 14.68 -7.64 2.58
CA ILE A 642 15.86 -8.47 2.84
C ILE A 642 15.48 -9.86 3.40
N ILE A 643 14.44 -9.94 4.23
CA ILE A 643 13.97 -11.19 4.84
C ILE A 643 13.23 -12.05 3.81
N THR A 644 12.34 -11.47 3.00
CA THR A 644 11.61 -12.20 1.94
C THR A 644 12.57 -12.69 0.86
N ALA A 645 13.50 -11.85 0.40
CA ALA A 645 14.57 -12.24 -0.51
C ALA A 645 15.50 -13.32 0.08
N GLY A 646 15.72 -13.30 1.39
CA GLY A 646 16.55 -14.29 2.08
C GLY A 646 15.89 -15.67 2.22
N ILE A 647 14.57 -15.71 2.44
CA ILE A 647 13.83 -16.93 2.80
C ILE A 647 13.08 -17.53 1.59
N TYR A 648 12.42 -16.70 0.78
CA TYR A 648 11.65 -17.13 -0.41
C TYR A 648 12.05 -16.36 -1.69
N PRO A 649 13.34 -16.37 -2.11
CA PRO A 649 13.81 -15.64 -3.31
C PRO A 649 13.17 -16.05 -4.64
N ARG A 650 12.33 -17.10 -4.67
CA ARG A 650 11.57 -17.51 -5.86
C ARG A 650 10.19 -16.86 -5.97
N TYR A 651 9.80 -16.12 -4.93
CA TYR A 651 8.49 -15.47 -4.72
C TYR A 651 8.66 -14.11 -4.03
N PHE A 652 9.86 -13.52 -4.10
CA PHE A 652 10.13 -12.16 -3.64
C PHE A 652 9.19 -11.19 -4.35
N ASN A 653 8.60 -10.26 -3.60
CA ASN A 653 7.60 -9.27 -4.05
C ASN A 653 6.60 -9.84 -5.07
N ALA A 654 6.12 -11.05 -4.80
CA ALA A 654 5.24 -11.78 -5.69
C ALA A 654 3.79 -11.35 -5.54
N ASN A 655 3.06 -11.33 -6.65
CA ASN A 655 1.60 -11.29 -6.65
C ASN A 655 1.04 -12.71 -6.84
N TYR A 656 -0.19 -12.97 -6.37
CA TYR A 656 -0.87 -14.25 -6.59
C TYR A 656 -1.82 -14.19 -7.81
N ASP A 657 -1.71 -15.17 -8.71
CA ASP A 657 -2.59 -15.37 -9.88
C ASP A 657 -3.46 -16.63 -9.72
N GLU A 658 -4.73 -16.59 -10.15
CA GLU A 658 -5.69 -17.69 -9.96
C GLU A 658 -5.38 -18.97 -10.77
N ASP A 659 -4.69 -18.85 -11.90
CA ASP A 659 -4.34 -19.96 -12.82
C ASP A 659 -2.85 -20.39 -12.66
N GLU A 660 -1.94 -19.45 -12.34
CA GLU A 660 -0.48 -19.68 -12.27
C GLU A 660 0.13 -19.64 -10.85
N GLY A 661 -0.57 -19.10 -9.84
CA GLY A 661 -0.09 -19.03 -8.45
C GLY A 661 0.81 -17.82 -8.18
N PHE A 662 1.76 -17.93 -7.23
CA PHE A 662 2.65 -16.82 -6.88
C PHE A 662 3.66 -16.50 -8.00
N LEU A 663 3.45 -15.37 -8.67
CA LEU A 663 4.30 -14.84 -9.73
C LEU A 663 5.42 -13.97 -9.14
N PHE A 664 6.67 -14.42 -9.31
CA PHE A 664 7.88 -13.71 -8.86
C PHE A 664 7.88 -12.23 -9.27
N ASP A 665 8.15 -11.35 -8.31
CA ASP A 665 8.60 -9.96 -8.49
C ASP A 665 7.59 -8.95 -9.07
N GLU A 666 6.36 -9.35 -9.39
CA GLU A 666 5.34 -8.46 -10.00
C GLU A 666 4.77 -7.36 -9.08
N ARG A 667 5.33 -7.13 -7.87
CA ARG A 667 5.05 -5.96 -7.01
C ARG A 667 6.24 -5.01 -6.80
N SER A 668 7.44 -5.32 -7.29
CA SER A 668 8.63 -4.47 -7.05
C SER A 668 8.57 -3.09 -7.71
N ASP A 669 7.81 -2.94 -8.79
CA ASP A 669 7.50 -1.65 -9.44
C ASP A 669 6.30 -0.91 -8.80
N ASP A 670 5.88 -1.34 -7.62
CA ASP A 670 4.66 -0.92 -6.94
C ASP A 670 4.93 -0.83 -5.41
N LYS A 671 4.07 -1.39 -4.55
CA LYS A 671 4.22 -1.42 -3.09
C LYS A 671 5.11 -2.55 -2.51
N GLY A 672 5.47 -3.57 -3.30
CA GLY A 672 6.53 -4.55 -2.96
C GLY A 672 6.13 -5.66 -1.96
N PRO A 673 6.63 -5.67 -0.71
CA PRO A 673 6.26 -6.68 0.30
C PRO A 673 4.86 -6.53 0.92
N GLU A 674 4.20 -5.38 0.72
CA GLU A 674 2.82 -5.05 1.16
C GLU A 674 2.47 -5.50 2.59
N PRO A 675 3.04 -4.82 3.61
CA PRO A 675 2.72 -5.06 5.01
C PRO A 675 1.44 -4.36 5.41
N GLU A 676 0.38 -5.14 5.26
CA GLU A 676 -1.04 -4.84 5.41
C GLU A 676 -1.47 -4.68 6.87
N SER A 677 -1.44 -5.77 7.64
CA SER A 677 -2.16 -5.86 8.90
C SER A 677 -1.23 -5.90 10.12
N VAL A 678 -1.59 -5.28 11.27
CA VAL A 678 -0.75 -5.34 12.49
C VAL A 678 -1.53 -5.51 13.79
N THR A 679 -1.01 -6.37 14.68
CA THR A 679 -1.52 -6.56 16.03
C THR A 679 -0.40 -6.70 17.07
N ILE A 680 -0.70 -6.40 18.34
CA ILE A 680 0.28 -6.41 19.45
C ILE A 680 -0.12 -7.48 20.49
N GLY A 681 0.83 -8.35 20.83
CA GLY A 681 0.67 -9.32 21.92
C GLY A 681 1.73 -9.18 23.01
N THR A 682 1.33 -9.34 24.28
CA THR A 682 2.26 -9.42 25.41
C THR A 682 2.35 -10.86 25.91
N ILE A 683 3.56 -11.42 25.91
CA ILE A 683 3.86 -12.82 26.21
C ILE A 683 4.99 -12.87 27.25
N GLY A 684 4.60 -13.12 28.50
CA GLY A 684 5.50 -13.00 29.65
C GLY A 684 5.87 -11.53 29.93
N ASP A 685 7.15 -11.25 30.13
CA ASP A 685 7.68 -9.88 30.32
C ASP A 685 7.98 -9.15 29.00
N ASN A 686 7.56 -9.68 27.84
CA ASN A 686 7.87 -9.14 26.50
C ASN A 686 6.61 -8.77 25.72
N THR A 687 6.69 -7.69 24.94
CA THR A 687 5.67 -7.27 23.97
C THR A 687 6.18 -7.52 22.54
N TYR A 688 5.30 -8.01 21.68
CA TYR A 688 5.57 -8.36 20.29
C TYR A 688 4.57 -7.69 19.36
N ALA A 689 5.05 -7.27 18.18
CA ALA A 689 4.22 -6.95 17.04
C ALA A 689 4.22 -8.15 16.08
N PHE A 690 3.03 -8.45 15.55
CA PHE A 690 2.80 -9.41 14.48
C PHE A 690 2.24 -8.60 13.31
N ILE A 691 2.93 -8.60 12.18
CA ILE A 691 2.58 -7.86 10.98
C ILE A 691 2.28 -8.88 9.88
N GLY A 692 1.07 -8.87 9.33
CA GLY A 692 0.73 -9.62 8.13
C GLY A 692 1.31 -8.95 6.89
N LEU A 693 1.69 -9.76 5.89
CA LEU A 693 1.95 -9.32 4.54
C LEU A 693 0.82 -9.82 3.66
N GLU A 694 0.30 -8.99 2.78
CA GLU A 694 -0.77 -9.36 1.86
C GLU A 694 -0.20 -10.18 0.67
N ARG A 695 0.33 -9.51 -0.37
CA ARG A 695 0.66 -10.15 -1.67
C ARG A 695 1.59 -11.36 -1.56
N ILE A 696 2.75 -11.21 -0.91
CA ILE A 696 3.69 -12.32 -0.70
C ILE A 696 3.22 -13.28 0.40
N GLY A 697 2.32 -12.84 1.27
CA GLY A 697 1.79 -13.61 2.38
C GLY A 697 2.73 -13.75 3.59
N GLY A 698 2.15 -14.18 4.70
CA GLY A 698 2.86 -14.58 5.91
C GLY A 698 3.04 -13.48 6.96
N ILE A 699 3.47 -13.87 8.15
CA ILE A 699 3.53 -13.04 9.36
C ILE A 699 4.98 -12.73 9.71
N MET A 700 5.32 -11.45 9.74
CA MET A 700 6.55 -10.88 10.29
C MET A 700 6.40 -10.66 11.81
N VAL A 701 7.33 -11.18 12.61
CA VAL A 701 7.26 -11.16 14.09
C VAL A 701 8.43 -10.38 14.69
N TYR A 702 8.13 -9.33 15.46
CA TYR A 702 9.12 -8.48 16.11
C TYR A 702 8.86 -8.37 17.62
N ASN A 703 9.90 -8.52 18.45
CA ASN A 703 9.85 -8.12 19.85
C ASN A 703 10.02 -6.59 19.93
N VAL A 704 8.98 -5.89 20.38
CA VAL A 704 8.91 -4.42 20.48
C VAL A 704 8.99 -3.90 21.92
N THR A 705 9.32 -4.77 22.89
CA THR A 705 9.47 -4.45 24.33
C THR A 705 10.43 -3.26 24.59
N ASN A 706 11.36 -3.03 23.67
CA ASN A 706 12.11 -1.78 23.57
C ASN A 706 11.75 -1.12 22.22
N PRO A 707 10.79 -0.18 22.16
CA PRO A 707 10.32 0.38 20.90
C PRO A 707 11.39 1.18 20.14
N GLN A 708 12.45 1.63 20.83
CA GLN A 708 13.61 2.33 20.23
C GLN A 708 14.63 1.37 19.58
N ASN A 709 14.50 0.05 19.78
CA ASN A 709 15.27 -0.98 19.10
C ASN A 709 14.47 -2.30 19.18
N PRO A 710 13.46 -2.51 18.32
CA PRO A 710 12.82 -3.80 18.14
C PRO A 710 13.82 -4.89 17.73
N ARG A 711 13.37 -6.14 17.71
CA ARG A 711 14.16 -7.28 17.23
C ARG A 711 13.28 -8.20 16.41
N PHE A 712 13.70 -8.51 15.18
CA PHE A 712 13.12 -9.59 14.40
C PHE A 712 13.26 -10.93 15.14
N ILE A 713 12.20 -11.75 15.11
CA ILE A 713 12.10 -13.05 15.77
C ILE A 713 11.88 -14.17 14.76
N GLN A 714 10.93 -13.98 13.84
CA GLN A 714 10.53 -14.97 12.85
C GLN A 714 9.78 -14.27 11.70
N TYR A 715 9.95 -14.78 10.49
CA TYR A 715 8.96 -14.66 9.42
C TYR A 715 8.42 -16.06 9.17
N ILE A 716 7.10 -16.20 9.04
CA ILE A 716 6.43 -17.46 8.74
C ILE A 716 5.43 -17.23 7.62
N ASN A 717 5.54 -18.01 6.55
CA ASN A 717 4.52 -18.06 5.51
C ASN A 717 3.94 -19.48 5.49
N ASN A 718 2.61 -19.57 5.49
CA ASN A 718 1.85 -20.82 5.47
C ASN A 718 1.26 -21.10 4.08
N ALA A 719 1.58 -20.27 3.08
CA ALA A 719 1.32 -20.53 1.69
C ALA A 719 2.13 -21.74 1.19
N GLU A 720 1.47 -22.64 0.46
CA GLU A 720 2.12 -23.59 -0.44
C GLU A 720 2.42 -22.86 -1.75
N LEU A 721 3.67 -22.44 -1.91
CA LEU A 721 4.10 -21.44 -2.90
C LEU A 721 4.05 -21.92 -4.38
N ASP A 722 3.86 -23.22 -4.61
CA ASP A 722 3.55 -23.82 -5.93
C ASP A 722 2.08 -24.32 -5.99
N GLY A 723 1.23 -23.87 -5.07
CA GLY A 723 -0.16 -24.26 -4.89
C GLY A 723 -1.16 -23.28 -5.50
N ILE A 724 -2.36 -23.81 -5.80
CA ILE A 724 -3.50 -23.05 -6.33
C ILE A 724 -4.69 -23.24 -5.39
N ILE A 725 -5.39 -22.16 -5.06
CA ILE A 725 -6.56 -22.10 -4.18
C ILE A 725 -7.60 -23.19 -4.56
N PRO A 726 -8.19 -23.92 -3.61
CA PRO A 726 -8.07 -23.84 -2.15
C PRO A 726 -6.93 -24.70 -1.57
N ASN A 727 -5.86 -24.94 -2.33
CA ASN A 727 -4.69 -25.73 -1.90
C ASN A 727 -3.40 -24.88 -1.87
N ALA A 728 -3.52 -23.55 -1.93
CA ALA A 728 -2.42 -22.60 -1.86
C ALA A 728 -1.97 -22.29 -0.43
N GLY A 729 -2.64 -22.83 0.60
CA GLY A 729 -2.45 -22.42 1.99
C GLY A 729 -3.11 -21.07 2.27
N ASP A 730 -2.54 -20.30 3.20
CA ASP A 730 -3.00 -18.93 3.51
C ASP A 730 -2.42 -17.94 2.48
N VAL A 731 -3.27 -17.14 1.84
CA VAL A 731 -2.91 -16.13 0.83
C VAL A 731 -3.71 -14.85 1.08
N SER A 732 -3.05 -13.68 1.00
CA SER A 732 -3.61 -12.33 1.23
C SER A 732 -4.03 -12.12 2.69
N ILE A 733 -3.21 -11.48 3.57
CA ILE A 733 -3.46 -11.40 5.03
C ILE A 733 -3.96 -10.02 5.47
N GLU A 734 -5.26 -9.79 5.36
CA GLU A 734 -5.92 -8.53 5.73
C GLU A 734 -6.23 -8.46 7.24
N GLY A 735 -6.70 -9.58 7.81
CA GLY A 735 -7.07 -9.64 9.21
C GLY A 735 -6.01 -10.30 10.08
N ILE A 736 -5.47 -9.63 11.10
CA ILE A 736 -4.62 -10.27 12.13
C ILE A 736 -4.99 -9.87 13.56
N ILE A 737 -5.20 -10.86 14.43
CA ILE A 737 -5.48 -10.67 15.87
C ILE A 737 -4.59 -11.51 16.78
N PHE A 738 -4.30 -10.99 17.97
CA PHE A 738 -3.65 -11.71 19.05
C PHE A 738 -4.64 -12.07 20.17
N VAL A 739 -4.64 -13.34 20.60
CA VAL A 739 -5.44 -13.84 21.73
C VAL A 739 -4.51 -14.21 22.89
N PRO A 740 -4.62 -13.58 24.08
CA PRO A 740 -3.76 -13.89 25.21
C PRO A 740 -4.05 -15.27 25.82
N ALA A 741 -3.07 -15.82 26.55
CA ALA A 741 -3.12 -17.20 27.06
C ALA A 741 -4.26 -17.45 28.07
N GLU A 742 -4.71 -16.41 28.78
CA GLU A 742 -5.86 -16.44 29.68
C GLU A 742 -7.23 -16.41 28.98
N GLU A 743 -7.28 -16.00 27.72
CA GLU A 743 -8.50 -15.92 26.89
C GLU A 743 -8.58 -17.08 25.88
N SER A 744 -7.45 -17.74 25.57
CA SER A 744 -7.32 -18.84 24.62
C SER A 744 -7.80 -20.20 25.16
N PRO A 745 -8.56 -21.01 24.37
CA PRO A 745 -9.03 -22.35 24.77
C PRO A 745 -7.91 -23.35 25.05
N SER A 746 -6.73 -23.15 24.46
CA SER A 746 -5.55 -24.00 24.65
C SER A 746 -4.78 -23.68 25.93
N GLY A 747 -4.94 -22.47 26.48
CA GLY A 747 -4.08 -21.95 27.55
C GLY A 747 -2.69 -21.49 27.08
N THR A 748 -2.46 -21.42 25.77
CA THR A 748 -1.30 -20.79 25.13
C THR A 748 -1.74 -19.56 24.32
N PRO A 749 -0.91 -18.52 24.17
CA PRO A 749 -1.27 -17.37 23.33
C PRO A 749 -1.46 -17.83 21.88
N LEU A 750 -2.34 -17.16 21.15
CA LEU A 750 -2.60 -17.42 19.73
C LEU A 750 -2.38 -16.14 18.92
N VAL A 751 -1.99 -16.30 17.67
CA VAL A 751 -2.21 -15.32 16.60
C VAL A 751 -3.21 -15.95 15.64
N VAL A 752 -4.17 -15.19 15.13
CA VAL A 752 -5.16 -15.68 14.16
C VAL A 752 -5.15 -14.74 12.96
N THR A 753 -5.10 -15.31 11.77
CA THR A 753 -5.27 -14.57 10.52
C THR A 753 -6.62 -14.88 9.87
N ALA A 754 -7.22 -13.86 9.25
CA ALA A 754 -8.14 -14.02 8.13
C ALA A 754 -7.36 -13.68 6.86
N ASN A 755 -7.64 -14.40 5.78
CA ASN A 755 -6.83 -14.35 4.58
C ASN A 755 -7.73 -14.36 3.32
N GLU A 756 -7.85 -13.23 2.61
CA GLU A 756 -8.98 -12.89 1.73
C GLU A 756 -9.08 -13.77 0.50
N LEU A 757 -8.13 -13.66 -0.44
CA LEU A 757 -8.09 -14.42 -1.68
C LEU A 757 -8.23 -15.93 -1.44
N SER A 758 -7.54 -16.45 -0.42
CA SER A 758 -7.62 -17.88 -0.06
C SER A 758 -8.91 -18.28 0.66
N GLY A 759 -9.66 -17.32 1.21
CA GLY A 759 -10.86 -17.52 2.02
C GLY A 759 -10.61 -18.30 3.30
N THR A 760 -9.41 -18.21 3.88
CA THR A 760 -9.03 -19.02 5.05
C THR A 760 -9.04 -18.22 6.35
N THR A 761 -9.34 -18.88 7.48
CA THR A 761 -9.08 -18.34 8.82
C THR A 761 -8.16 -19.30 9.57
N THR A 762 -6.92 -18.90 9.86
CA THR A 762 -5.88 -19.79 10.39
C THR A 762 -5.41 -19.37 11.78
N ILE A 763 -5.41 -20.32 12.73
CA ILE A 763 -4.82 -20.13 14.06
C ILE A 763 -3.36 -20.59 14.07
N PHE A 764 -2.49 -19.73 14.59
CA PHE A 764 -1.11 -20.02 14.95
C PHE A 764 -0.98 -20.08 16.49
N GLU A 765 -0.52 -21.22 17.01
CA GLU A 765 -0.16 -21.40 18.42
C GLU A 765 1.21 -20.76 18.68
N VAL A 766 1.31 -19.90 19.70
CA VAL A 766 2.59 -19.30 20.12
C VAL A 766 3.30 -20.25 21.08
N ILE A 767 4.44 -20.79 20.65
CA ILE A 767 5.21 -21.82 21.38
C ILE A 767 6.61 -21.33 21.79
N ASP A 768 7.21 -22.00 22.79
CA ASP A 768 8.65 -21.87 23.10
C ASP A 768 9.46 -22.84 22.20
N PRO A 769 10.28 -22.34 21.25
CA PRO A 769 11.07 -23.19 20.36
C PRO A 769 12.20 -23.94 21.08
N ASN A 770 12.52 -23.57 22.33
CA ASN A 770 13.46 -24.29 23.20
C ASN A 770 12.78 -25.44 23.98
N GLY A 771 11.49 -25.67 23.72
CA GLY A 771 10.73 -26.82 24.21
C GLY A 771 11.30 -28.18 23.77
N ALA A 772 10.80 -29.25 24.37
CA ALA A 772 11.31 -30.60 24.16
C ALA A 772 10.85 -31.21 22.81
N ALA A 773 11.49 -30.81 21.72
CA ALA A 773 11.21 -31.29 20.36
C ALA A 773 11.49 -32.80 20.17
N THR A 774 10.74 -33.42 19.24
CA THR A 774 10.96 -34.81 18.80
C THR A 774 11.69 -34.83 17.45
N LEU A 775 12.88 -35.45 17.41
CA LEU A 775 13.67 -35.57 16.18
C LEU A 775 13.31 -36.83 15.40
N THR A 776 12.57 -36.67 14.31
CA THR A 776 12.28 -37.75 13.34
C THR A 776 13.40 -37.83 12.30
N VAL A 777 14.14 -38.95 12.29
CA VAL A 777 15.27 -39.18 11.35
C VAL A 777 14.84 -40.08 10.19
N LEU A 778 14.46 -39.46 9.08
CA LEU A 778 14.26 -40.16 7.80
C LEU A 778 15.63 -40.46 7.18
N HIS A 779 15.92 -41.73 6.88
CA HIS A 779 17.21 -42.14 6.32
C HIS A 779 17.05 -43.01 5.06
N ASN A 780 17.91 -42.77 4.06
CA ASN A 780 18.03 -43.60 2.87
C ASN A 780 19.45 -44.17 2.80
N ASN A 781 19.57 -45.48 2.54
CA ASN A 781 20.85 -46.15 2.39
C ASN A 781 21.19 -46.24 0.89
N ASP A 782 22.21 -45.48 0.48
CA ASP A 782 22.91 -45.42 -0.83
C ASP A 782 22.10 -45.28 -2.14
N GLY A 783 20.86 -45.76 -2.22
CA GLY A 783 19.96 -45.49 -3.35
C GLY A 783 20.31 -46.19 -4.67
N GLU A 784 21.22 -47.18 -4.69
CA GLU A 784 21.65 -47.89 -5.92
C GLU A 784 20.56 -48.81 -6.56
N SER A 785 19.28 -48.58 -6.27
CA SER A 785 18.15 -49.30 -6.89
C SER A 785 17.68 -48.62 -8.17
N SER A 786 17.48 -49.41 -9.24
CA SER A 786 17.42 -48.93 -10.62
C SER A 786 16.35 -47.88 -10.94
N LEU A 787 16.68 -47.00 -11.88
CA LEU A 787 15.80 -46.03 -12.58
C LEU A 787 14.64 -46.66 -13.39
N LEU A 788 14.42 -47.97 -13.29
CA LEU A 788 13.31 -48.68 -13.91
C LEU A 788 12.58 -49.47 -12.81
N PRO A 789 11.24 -49.41 -12.73
CA PRO A 789 10.48 -50.16 -11.75
C PRO A 789 10.56 -51.67 -12.03
N LEU A 790 10.52 -52.45 -10.97
CA LEU A 790 10.29 -53.89 -11.03
C LEU A 790 8.95 -54.22 -10.37
N GLU A 791 8.00 -54.70 -11.16
CA GLU A 791 6.79 -55.33 -10.63
C GLU A 791 7.15 -56.64 -9.92
N ALA A 792 6.72 -56.76 -8.66
CA ALA A 792 6.65 -58.02 -7.94
C ALA A 792 5.33 -58.12 -7.19
N ASP A 793 4.61 -59.21 -7.36
CA ASP A 793 3.29 -59.48 -6.74
C ASP A 793 2.24 -58.36 -6.90
N GLY A 794 2.32 -57.58 -7.98
CA GLY A 794 1.39 -56.48 -8.29
C GLY A 794 1.69 -55.16 -7.57
N ILE A 795 2.89 -55.02 -7.01
CA ILE A 795 3.41 -53.78 -6.40
C ILE A 795 4.68 -53.40 -7.17
N GLU A 796 4.79 -52.13 -7.59
CA GLU A 796 6.04 -51.59 -8.13
C GLU A 796 7.03 -51.29 -7.00
N TYR A 797 8.25 -51.82 -7.14
CA TYR A 797 9.37 -51.44 -6.29
C TYR A 797 10.52 -50.91 -7.17
N GLY A 798 10.87 -49.63 -7.03
CA GLY A 798 12.05 -49.08 -7.70
C GLY A 798 12.21 -47.55 -7.64
N GLY A 799 13.47 -47.11 -7.63
CA GLY A 799 13.88 -45.76 -8.00
C GLY A 799 13.77 -44.66 -6.94
N VAL A 800 14.50 -43.58 -7.19
CA VAL A 800 14.51 -42.34 -6.38
C VAL A 800 13.11 -41.72 -6.26
N ALA A 801 12.24 -41.88 -7.26
CA ALA A 801 10.86 -41.41 -7.22
C ALA A 801 10.05 -42.02 -6.06
N ALA A 802 10.20 -43.33 -5.79
CA ALA A 802 9.52 -43.95 -4.65
C ALA A 802 10.08 -43.47 -3.30
N PHE A 803 11.38 -43.14 -3.23
CA PHE A 803 11.93 -42.47 -2.04
C PHE A 803 11.46 -41.02 -1.92
N LYS A 804 11.35 -40.26 -3.03
CA LYS A 804 10.78 -38.91 -3.05
C LYS A 804 9.35 -38.94 -2.52
N SER A 805 8.46 -39.76 -3.08
CA SER A 805 7.06 -39.88 -2.60
C SER A 805 6.91 -40.37 -1.15
N VAL A 806 7.83 -41.19 -0.64
CA VAL A 806 7.81 -41.59 0.79
C VAL A 806 8.40 -40.48 1.66
N PHE A 807 9.50 -39.84 1.26
CA PHE A 807 10.07 -38.71 1.96
C PHE A 807 9.09 -37.55 2.03
N ASP A 808 8.46 -37.17 0.92
CA ASP A 808 7.43 -36.13 0.84
C ASP A 808 6.26 -36.43 1.78
N ARG A 809 5.75 -37.66 1.78
CA ARG A 809 4.67 -38.06 2.69
C ARG A 809 5.09 -38.02 4.15
N GLU A 810 6.21 -38.67 4.50
CA GLU A 810 6.67 -38.74 5.90
C GLU A 810 7.21 -37.37 6.39
N ALA A 811 7.53 -36.45 5.47
CA ALA A 811 7.86 -35.06 5.75
C ALA A 811 6.60 -34.18 5.90
N SER A 812 5.55 -34.40 5.11
CA SER A 812 4.21 -33.84 5.38
C SER A 812 3.76 -34.31 6.76
N GLU A 813 3.60 -35.62 6.98
CA GLU A 813 3.16 -36.20 8.26
C GLU A 813 4.01 -35.74 9.47
N ALA A 814 5.29 -35.37 9.26
CA ALA A 814 6.13 -34.76 10.29
C ALA A 814 5.91 -33.25 10.48
N ARG A 815 5.73 -32.47 9.41
CA ARG A 815 5.34 -31.04 9.43
C ARG A 815 3.95 -30.84 10.02
N ASP A 816 2.97 -31.62 9.56
CA ASP A 816 1.58 -31.65 10.04
C ASP A 816 1.54 -31.93 11.56
N ALA A 817 2.50 -32.70 12.07
CA ALA A 817 2.68 -33.00 13.49
C ALA A 817 3.66 -32.06 14.23
N GLY A 818 4.04 -30.93 13.62
CA GLY A 818 4.86 -29.87 14.23
C GLY A 818 6.34 -30.21 14.47
N ASN A 819 6.93 -31.14 13.72
CA ASN A 819 8.30 -31.61 13.94
C ASN A 819 9.31 -30.96 12.98
N ALA A 820 10.43 -30.49 13.52
CA ALA A 820 11.58 -30.08 12.71
C ALA A 820 12.22 -31.28 11.98
N ILE A 821 12.45 -31.15 10.67
CA ILE A 821 12.95 -32.22 9.81
C ILE A 821 14.44 -32.02 9.51
N ALA A 822 15.27 -33.01 9.84
CA ALA A 822 16.70 -32.99 9.55
C ALA A 822 17.08 -34.09 8.54
N ALA A 823 17.39 -33.70 7.30
CA ALA A 823 17.81 -34.63 6.24
C ALA A 823 19.27 -35.07 6.39
N VAL A 824 19.53 -36.16 7.13
CA VAL A 824 20.90 -36.63 7.42
C VAL A 824 21.40 -37.63 6.36
N TYR A 825 22.12 -37.15 5.36
CA TYR A 825 22.77 -38.01 4.35
C TYR A 825 24.13 -38.54 4.81
N ALA A 826 24.30 -39.87 4.76
CA ALA A 826 25.52 -40.55 5.23
C ALA A 826 26.31 -41.29 4.12
N GLY A 827 25.78 -41.39 2.89
CA GLY A 827 26.31 -42.27 1.85
C GLY A 827 26.36 -43.73 2.30
N ASP A 828 27.43 -44.44 1.97
CA ASP A 828 27.72 -45.84 2.36
C ASP A 828 27.78 -46.10 3.89
N ALA A 829 27.65 -45.07 4.74
CA ALA A 829 27.87 -45.17 6.18
C ALA A 829 26.57 -45.44 6.98
N PHE A 830 26.43 -46.68 7.44
CA PHE A 830 25.26 -47.15 8.20
C PHE A 830 25.16 -46.49 9.60
N LEU A 831 24.30 -45.48 9.76
CA LEU A 831 24.02 -44.81 11.03
C LEU A 831 23.07 -45.62 11.93
N ALA A 832 23.59 -46.68 12.57
CA ALA A 832 22.83 -47.49 13.53
C ALA A 832 22.98 -46.98 14.97
N SER A 833 22.11 -46.07 15.41
CA SER A 833 21.90 -45.75 16.83
C SER A 833 20.49 -45.20 17.06
N ALA A 834 19.88 -45.54 18.20
CA ALA A 834 18.61 -44.93 18.64
C ALA A 834 18.81 -43.61 19.42
N THR A 835 20.05 -43.14 19.53
CA THR A 835 20.42 -41.89 20.21
C THR A 835 21.77 -41.40 19.65
N ILE A 836 21.84 -40.13 19.26
CA ILE A 836 23.06 -39.51 18.71
C ILE A 836 23.46 -38.34 19.62
N GLU A 837 24.72 -38.32 20.07
CA GLU A 837 25.30 -37.22 20.84
C GLU A 837 26.16 -36.38 19.90
N CYS A 838 25.79 -35.11 19.70
CA CYS A 838 26.56 -34.15 18.91
C CYS A 838 27.36 -33.20 19.80
N SER A 839 28.53 -32.77 19.33
CA SER A 839 29.26 -31.66 19.94
C SER A 839 28.50 -30.34 19.77
N PHE A 840 28.77 -29.37 20.64
CA PHE A 840 28.55 -27.97 20.30
C PHE A 840 29.27 -27.61 18.97
N PRO A 841 28.80 -26.60 18.22
CA PRO A 841 29.40 -26.22 16.94
C PRO A 841 30.85 -25.76 17.13
N ILE A 842 31.71 -26.13 16.20
CA ILE A 842 33.13 -25.72 16.23
C ILE A 842 33.23 -24.26 15.82
N THR A 843 33.54 -23.37 16.77
CA THR A 843 33.65 -21.93 16.50
C THR A 843 34.84 -21.60 15.59
N GLY A 844 34.61 -20.71 14.61
CA GLY A 844 35.62 -20.26 13.66
C GLY A 844 35.56 -20.89 12.25
N THR A 845 34.47 -21.59 11.91
CA THR A 845 34.14 -21.96 10.52
C THR A 845 32.94 -21.14 10.00
N THR A 846 32.87 -20.93 8.68
CA THR A 846 31.79 -20.17 8.01
C THR A 846 30.46 -20.95 7.87
N GLU A 847 30.46 -22.23 8.25
CA GLU A 847 29.30 -23.10 8.39
C GLU A 847 29.41 -23.75 9.79
N PRO A 848 28.32 -23.99 10.54
CA PRO A 848 28.37 -24.64 11.84
C PRO A 848 28.64 -26.16 11.70
N VAL A 849 29.86 -26.59 11.99
CA VAL A 849 30.25 -28.01 11.89
C VAL A 849 30.07 -28.73 13.22
N TYR A 850 29.14 -29.68 13.24
CA TYR A 850 28.83 -30.57 14.37
C TYR A 850 29.57 -31.91 14.26
N VAL A 851 30.12 -32.42 15.37
CA VAL A 851 30.77 -33.75 15.43
C VAL A 851 29.90 -34.70 16.25
N CYS A 852 29.12 -35.53 15.56
CA CYS A 852 28.16 -36.45 16.16
C CYS A 852 28.70 -37.88 16.33
N ARG A 853 28.26 -38.57 17.40
CA ARG A 853 28.72 -39.90 17.81
C ARG A 853 27.57 -40.74 18.37
N CYS A 854 27.68 -42.07 18.25
CA CYS A 854 26.72 -43.01 18.87
C CYS A 854 27.07 -43.20 20.36
N ALA A 855 26.07 -43.07 21.24
CA ALA A 855 26.26 -43.13 22.70
C ALA A 855 26.63 -44.53 23.24
N GLU A 856 26.30 -45.62 22.54
CA GLU A 856 26.67 -46.99 22.92
C GLU A 856 27.60 -47.69 21.89
N PRO A 857 28.94 -47.52 21.95
CA PRO A 857 29.86 -48.17 21.01
C PRO A 857 29.93 -49.71 21.12
N ASP A 858 29.74 -50.26 22.33
CA ASP A 858 30.09 -51.65 22.66
C ASP A 858 29.18 -52.73 22.03
N ARG A 859 28.02 -52.36 21.46
CA ARG A 859 27.12 -53.33 20.79
C ARG A 859 27.57 -53.69 19.38
N LEU A 860 28.34 -52.83 18.69
CA LEU A 860 28.69 -52.98 17.27
C LEU A 860 29.92 -53.88 17.05
N ARG A 861 29.77 -55.18 17.31
CA ARG A 861 30.82 -56.17 17.00
C ARG A 861 30.92 -56.45 15.50
N ARG A 862 31.79 -55.68 14.84
CA ARG A 862 32.27 -55.73 13.42
C ARG A 862 31.56 -54.76 12.45
N ALA A 863 31.89 -53.49 12.57
CA ALA A 863 32.09 -52.61 11.41
C ALA A 863 33.57 -52.16 11.40
N TYR A 864 34.10 -51.70 10.26
CA TYR A 864 35.40 -51.05 10.22
C TYR A 864 35.26 -49.59 10.66
N LEU A 865 36.21 -49.11 11.47
CA LEU A 865 36.25 -47.71 11.91
C LEU A 865 36.62 -46.79 10.74
N TRP A 866 35.61 -46.08 10.23
CA TRP A 866 35.73 -44.73 9.71
C TRP A 866 34.91 -43.82 10.64
N GLU A 867 35.43 -42.67 11.03
CA GLU A 867 34.62 -41.65 11.70
C GLU A 867 33.80 -40.92 10.61
N PRO A 868 32.46 -41.03 10.60
CA PRO A 868 31.65 -40.32 9.62
C PRO A 868 31.72 -38.81 9.92
N ARG A 869 32.24 -38.03 8.97
CA ARG A 869 32.09 -36.58 8.98
C ARG A 869 30.78 -36.21 8.32
N VAL A 870 29.71 -36.16 9.12
CA VAL A 870 28.44 -35.60 8.68
C VAL A 870 28.68 -34.12 8.34
N ARG A 871 28.35 -33.74 7.10
CA ARG A 871 28.06 -32.35 6.76
C ARG A 871 26.55 -32.23 6.73
N LEU A 872 25.99 -31.54 7.73
CA LEU A 872 24.71 -30.89 7.53
C LEU A 872 24.95 -29.73 6.55
N ARG A 873 24.00 -29.53 5.65
CA ARG A 873 23.73 -28.22 5.05
C ARG A 873 22.36 -27.78 5.59
N PRO A 874 22.02 -26.48 5.52
CA PRO A 874 20.61 -26.09 5.36
C PRO A 874 19.97 -26.90 4.22
#